data_AF-A0A167QPU6-F1
#
_entry.id   AF-A0A167QPU6-F1
#
_cell.length_a   1.000
_cell.length_b   1.000
_cell.length_c   1.000
_cell.angle_alpha   90.00
_cell.angle_beta   90.00
_cell.angle_gamma   90.00
#
_symmetry.space_group_name_H-M   'P 1'
#
loop_
_entity.id
_entity.type
_entity.pdbx_description
1 polymer ?
#
loop_
_entity_poly.entity_id
_entity_poly.type
_entity_poly.pdbx_seq_one_letter_code
_entity_poly.pdbx_strand_id
1 'polypeptide(L)'
;MSALRVEMDTSPSDGDLPTYQELEQAAPPNSRFGRWRGWIDKRAAERFADMSPEERRARRERLGWGESIVDSPTDVDSQQPAIPDIPEPSTSAGLQPSPVLQSPPSYPSPTRLGDPLPPTQAALYSFGSRFLSHSADSICCLLPIVRDRFLLIGTTEGLSVLDVLPRLHGEEPLGMSTGLDNAKSRELWTGCGVLQCALLEDASDLMLADPDQGIVLALVSTTHYDSTGRTETVRHLRMYKLSSLVSLVKWTVTQKECPPIDLGKSAAWDTTPTRKQRNRLSKMMNLLADGPDHIPPRSSSPQPPSRSQSLRGQPRPPPPAAGTSSSWDTVEDLPLRWATDFEPFHHPKVANTNILFFELWRSNENGNYGRTMLAIGTPKSIVLFEAPRGERAFTYVKDYYTPHQARSAKFIYQAAPPPDMRLQGTQYQHHSHSLSSRSKESMLSDPGSPKLGRIRRISQPGQASTPQLSLFLTFEKKAVIVRLSDAAVGEVDVYPDSLGGADISPTHSLSSHGAKLHKSISDTARDARYTWAPLVQLYLPIPPSAHNPYASHERLYYLITRGKRTYAYPTPLPIPVSLASASYVHTWTTPPNQIAARITQGADRAASLQVIGFGDGVEIEEILVADIIAGQKERSFERSAGKIRSDLAEPQCAFAHEGFPAGYLCSGGEWDKMAAMGNAWRASLARPRGLHRALSEESVEERSQVSDAGIYGWIKRDVEDFRVFWLGAKDVTDL
;
A
#
# COMPACT_ATOMS: atom_id res chain seq x y z
N MET A 1 61.49 -40.31 6.89
CA MET A 1 62.19 -39.01 6.71
C MET A 1 61.23 -38.14 5.90
N SER A 2 60.62 -37.05 6.36
CA SER A 2 60.79 -36.18 7.52
C SER A 2 59.38 -35.63 7.85
N ALA A 3 58.91 -35.84 9.08
CA ALA A 3 58.89 -34.88 10.19
C ALA A 3 57.79 -33.80 10.06
N LEU A 4 56.70 -34.07 10.78
CA LEU A 4 55.65 -33.14 11.20
C LEU A 4 56.25 -31.91 11.89
N ARG A 5 55.73 -30.73 11.55
CA ARG A 5 55.88 -29.53 12.37
C ARG A 5 54.49 -29.09 12.84
N VAL A 6 54.28 -29.29 14.13
CA VAL A 6 53.21 -28.71 14.95
C VAL A 6 53.54 -27.24 15.11
N GLU A 7 52.61 -26.36 14.75
CA GLU A 7 52.59 -24.99 15.26
C GLU A 7 51.48 -24.87 16.29
N MET A 8 51.84 -24.14 17.33
CA MET A 8 51.43 -24.27 18.72
C MET A 8 50.53 -23.08 19.02
N ASP A 9 49.28 -23.35 19.39
CA ASP A 9 48.38 -22.34 19.93
C ASP A 9 49.00 -21.73 21.18
N THR A 10 49.48 -20.50 21.05
CA THR A 10 49.86 -19.64 22.17
C THR A 10 48.73 -18.65 22.38
N SER A 11 47.95 -18.90 23.43
CA SER A 11 47.00 -17.95 23.95
C SER A 11 47.73 -16.89 24.80
N PRO A 12 47.40 -15.60 24.62
CA PRO A 12 47.39 -14.64 25.72
C PRO A 12 45.91 -14.34 26.04
N SER A 13 45.37 -14.67 27.22
CA SER A 13 45.62 -14.03 28.52
C SER A 13 45.55 -12.51 28.44
N ASP A 14 44.47 -11.95 29.00
CA ASP A 14 44.14 -10.53 29.25
C ASP A 14 43.84 -9.62 28.04
N GLY A 15 42.59 -9.69 27.58
CA GLY A 15 41.58 -8.71 28.01
C GLY A 15 41.60 -7.27 27.48
N ASP A 16 42.65 -6.81 26.79
CA ASP A 16 42.65 -5.46 26.20
C ASP A 16 42.71 -5.48 24.67
N LEU A 17 41.78 -4.73 24.06
CA LEU A 17 41.75 -4.50 22.61
C LEU A 17 43.01 -3.70 22.21
N PRO A 18 43.66 -4.03 21.08
CA PRO A 18 44.85 -3.30 20.64
C PRO A 18 44.53 -1.82 20.47
N THR A 19 45.40 -0.98 21.02
CA THR A 19 45.24 0.47 20.90
C THR A 19 45.46 0.91 19.45
N TYR A 20 44.84 2.02 19.05
CA TYR A 20 44.95 2.56 17.70
C TYR A 20 46.40 2.72 17.22
N GLN A 21 47.30 2.99 18.16
CA GLN A 21 48.73 3.18 17.93
C GLN A 21 49.45 1.85 17.60
N GLU A 22 49.03 0.73 18.20
CA GLU A 22 49.57 -0.61 17.92
C GLU A 22 49.12 -1.12 16.54
N LEU A 23 47.89 -0.79 16.13
CA LEU A 23 47.41 -1.08 14.78
C LEU A 23 48.12 -0.26 13.70
N GLU A 24 48.54 0.97 14.03
CA GLU A 24 49.27 1.83 13.10
C GLU A 24 50.72 1.37 12.89
N GLN A 25 51.35 0.80 13.94
CA GLN A 25 52.69 0.22 13.87
C GLN A 25 52.72 -1.19 13.24
N ALA A 26 51.61 -1.94 13.33
CA ALA A 26 51.48 -3.26 12.71
C ALA A 26 51.16 -3.22 11.20
N ALA A 27 50.95 -2.04 10.61
CA ALA A 27 50.63 -1.92 9.20
C ALA A 27 51.84 -2.29 8.32
N PRO A 28 51.72 -3.28 7.41
CA PRO A 28 52.85 -3.68 6.57
C PRO A 28 53.28 -2.51 5.67
N PRO A 29 54.58 -2.36 5.37
CA PRO A 29 55.15 -1.20 4.64
C PRO A 29 54.68 -1.05 3.18
N ASN A 30 53.69 -1.83 2.75
CA ASN A 30 53.00 -1.74 1.45
C ASN A 30 51.46 -1.70 1.60
N SER A 31 50.96 -1.11 2.68
CA SER A 31 49.52 -0.99 2.93
C SER A 31 48.85 -0.08 1.90
N ARG A 32 47.93 -0.65 1.09
CA ARG A 32 47.10 0.06 0.11
C ARG A 32 46.28 1.20 0.74
N PHE A 33 46.03 1.15 2.05
CA PHE A 33 45.30 2.19 2.78
C PHE A 33 46.05 3.54 2.84
N GLY A 34 47.38 3.54 2.91
CA GLY A 34 48.14 4.80 2.90
C GLY A 34 48.02 5.58 1.59
N ARG A 35 47.92 4.86 0.46
CA ARG A 35 47.70 5.47 -0.87
C ARG A 35 46.28 6.02 -1.02
N TRP A 36 45.29 5.37 -0.42
CA TRP A 36 43.93 5.89 -0.37
C TRP A 36 43.79 7.10 0.56
N ARG A 37 44.49 7.11 1.70
CA ARG A 37 44.52 8.27 2.59
C ARG A 37 45.09 9.50 1.89
N GLY A 38 46.22 9.38 1.20
CA GLY A 38 46.79 10.47 0.41
C GLY A 38 45.88 10.94 -0.74
N TRP A 39 45.10 10.04 -1.32
CA TRP A 39 44.12 10.41 -2.36
C TRP A 39 42.89 11.14 -1.79
N ILE A 40 42.39 10.70 -0.62
CA ILE A 40 41.28 11.34 0.10
C ILE A 40 41.70 12.72 0.60
N ASP A 41 42.88 12.83 1.23
CA ASP A 41 43.41 14.11 1.72
C ASP A 41 43.66 15.08 0.57
N LYS A 42 44.15 14.59 -0.59
CA LYS A 42 44.30 15.40 -1.80
C LYS A 42 42.95 15.90 -2.33
N ARG A 43 41.94 15.04 -2.46
CA ARG A 43 40.58 15.43 -2.90
C ARG A 43 39.89 16.35 -1.90
N ALA A 44 40.16 16.20 -0.60
CA ALA A 44 39.66 17.10 0.42
C ALA A 44 40.33 18.47 0.31
N ALA A 45 41.66 18.52 0.19
CA ALA A 45 42.41 19.76 0.02
C ALA A 45 42.01 20.53 -1.25
N GLU A 46 41.79 19.84 -2.37
CA GLU A 46 41.28 20.44 -3.61
C GLU A 46 39.89 21.07 -3.41
N ARG A 47 38.97 20.38 -2.71
CA ARG A 47 37.65 20.93 -2.35
C ARG A 47 37.73 22.11 -1.37
N PHE A 48 38.77 22.19 -0.55
CA PHE A 48 38.97 23.28 0.40
C PHE A 48 39.67 24.49 -0.21
N ALA A 49 40.44 24.30 -1.30
CA ALA A 49 41.13 25.37 -2.04
C ALA A 49 40.15 26.24 -2.84
N ASP A 50 39.08 25.64 -3.38
CA ASP A 50 38.06 26.36 -4.17
C ASP A 50 37.03 27.10 -3.30
N MET A 51 37.06 26.91 -1.98
CA MET A 51 36.06 27.44 -1.06
C MET A 51 36.49 28.81 -0.50
N SER A 52 35.65 29.81 -0.70
CA SER A 52 35.92 31.17 -0.22
C SER A 52 35.95 31.23 1.33
N PRO A 53 36.71 32.15 1.93
CA PRO A 53 36.76 32.30 3.39
C PRO A 53 35.41 32.54 4.05
N GLU A 54 34.50 33.24 3.36
CA GLU A 54 33.14 33.52 3.84
C GLU A 54 32.26 32.27 3.83
N GLU A 55 32.35 31.45 2.79
CA GLU A 55 31.60 30.19 2.69
C GLU A 55 32.07 29.17 3.74
N ARG A 56 33.35 29.22 4.10
CA ARG A 56 33.92 28.43 5.21
C ARG A 56 33.37 28.86 6.58
N ARG A 57 33.11 30.15 6.78
CA ARG A 57 32.52 30.69 8.02
C ARG A 57 31.02 30.36 8.10
N ALA A 58 30.27 30.57 7.02
CA ALA A 58 28.86 30.22 6.94
C ALA A 58 28.60 28.73 7.17
N ARG A 59 29.50 27.85 6.71
CA ARG A 59 29.39 26.40 6.93
C ARG A 59 29.69 25.99 8.38
N ARG A 60 30.60 26.70 9.07
CA ARG A 60 30.83 26.50 10.52
C ARG A 60 29.61 26.90 11.34
N GLU A 61 28.97 28.01 10.99
CA GLU A 61 27.75 28.48 11.63
C GLU A 61 26.56 27.54 11.36
N ARG A 62 26.46 26.96 10.15
CA ARG A 62 25.37 26.02 9.79
C ARG A 62 25.49 24.64 10.41
N LEU A 63 26.71 24.15 10.65
CA LEU A 63 26.95 22.78 11.13
C LEU A 63 27.17 22.70 12.65
N GLY A 64 27.23 23.83 13.37
CA GLY A 64 27.32 23.82 14.84
C GLY A 64 28.63 23.24 15.40
N TRP A 65 29.68 23.11 14.58
CA TRP A 65 31.00 22.64 14.99
C TRP A 65 31.94 23.83 15.24
N GLY A 66 31.67 24.60 16.28
CA GLY A 66 32.50 25.75 16.62
C GLY A 66 32.20 26.40 17.94
N GLU A 67 32.56 25.74 19.05
CA GLU A 67 33.28 26.41 20.15
C GLU A 67 33.97 25.38 21.05
N SER A 68 35.24 25.67 21.38
CA SER A 68 36.16 24.91 22.25
C SER A 68 36.90 23.71 21.62
N ILE A 69 37.89 24.01 20.77
CA ILE A 69 39.23 23.43 20.97
C ILE A 69 40.15 24.62 21.18
N VAL A 70 40.58 24.77 22.42
CA VAL A 70 41.64 25.68 22.83
C VAL A 70 42.92 25.23 22.14
N ASP A 71 43.46 26.09 21.29
CA ASP A 71 44.80 25.95 20.72
C ASP A 71 45.81 25.77 21.86
N SER A 72 46.43 24.58 21.92
CA SER A 72 47.67 24.37 22.66
C SER A 72 48.81 24.34 21.64
N PRO A 73 49.68 25.36 21.58
CA PRO A 73 50.86 25.32 20.74
C PRO A 73 52.00 24.64 21.51
N THR A 74 52.34 23.41 21.13
CA THR A 74 53.70 22.89 21.34
C THR A 74 54.49 23.16 20.08
N ASP A 75 55.25 24.26 20.08
CA ASP A 75 56.41 24.40 19.23
C ASP A 75 57.63 24.69 20.09
N VAL A 76 58.68 23.96 19.74
CA VAL A 76 60.00 23.91 20.36
C VAL A 76 60.81 25.05 19.79
N ASP A 77 61.23 26.04 20.60
CA ASP A 77 62.53 26.67 20.36
C ASP A 77 63.15 27.35 21.59
N SER A 78 64.38 26.92 21.86
CA SER A 78 65.58 27.63 22.33
C SER A 78 65.50 28.95 23.13
N GLN A 79 66.17 28.89 24.29
CA GLN A 79 67.02 29.92 24.94
C GLN A 79 66.37 31.14 25.64
N GLN A 80 66.58 31.14 26.97
CA GLN A 80 66.81 32.25 27.96
C GLN A 80 67.40 33.57 27.41
N PRO A 81 67.50 34.69 28.20
CA PRO A 81 67.06 34.99 29.59
C PRO A 81 66.36 36.39 29.76
N ALA A 82 65.40 36.59 30.69
CA ALA A 82 65.48 37.10 32.08
C ALA A 82 65.17 38.61 32.34
N ILE A 83 64.55 38.83 33.52
CA ILE A 83 64.43 40.02 34.41
C ILE A 83 63.32 41.10 34.15
N PRO A 84 62.87 41.89 35.18
CA PRO A 84 61.52 41.76 35.79
C PRO A 84 60.75 43.11 35.97
N ASP A 85 59.62 43.04 36.69
CA ASP A 85 59.08 44.04 37.65
C ASP A 85 58.05 45.15 37.27
N ILE A 86 56.89 45.08 37.97
CA ILE A 86 56.16 46.17 38.71
C ILE A 86 55.24 47.15 37.89
N PRO A 87 54.10 47.68 38.39
CA PRO A 87 52.94 47.11 39.10
C PRO A 87 51.56 47.65 38.57
N GLU A 88 50.48 47.22 39.22
CA GLU A 88 49.16 47.85 39.44
C GLU A 88 49.06 49.41 39.30
N PRO A 89 47.87 50.01 39.00
CA PRO A 89 46.73 49.95 39.93
C PRO A 89 45.28 50.07 39.41
N SER A 90 44.39 49.41 40.15
CA SER A 90 43.03 49.76 40.59
C SER A 90 42.20 50.78 39.80
N THR A 91 40.93 50.46 39.48
CA THR A 91 39.76 51.00 40.22
C THR A 91 38.40 50.39 39.81
N SER A 92 37.60 50.12 40.86
CA SER A 92 36.13 50.22 40.97
C SER A 92 35.20 49.36 40.09
N ALA A 93 34.80 48.24 40.69
CA ALA A 93 33.42 47.89 41.07
C ALA A 93 32.26 48.34 40.15
N GLY A 94 31.69 47.36 39.44
CA GLY A 94 30.32 47.37 38.94
C GLY A 94 29.73 45.97 39.04
N LEU A 95 28.66 45.83 39.84
CA LEU A 95 27.91 44.60 40.06
C LEU A 95 27.53 43.93 38.73
N GLN A 96 28.05 42.72 38.48
CA GLN A 96 27.59 41.86 37.39
C GLN A 96 26.90 40.61 37.98
N PRO A 97 25.67 40.30 37.58
CA PRO A 97 24.98 39.09 38.03
C PRO A 97 25.73 37.85 37.51
N SER A 98 25.87 36.85 38.38
CA SER A 98 26.44 35.55 38.04
C SER A 98 25.77 34.99 36.78
N PRO A 99 26.53 34.43 35.82
CA PRO A 99 25.93 33.75 34.68
C PRO A 99 25.13 32.56 35.23
N VAL A 100 23.84 32.56 34.96
CA VAL A 100 22.97 31.40 35.16
C VAL A 100 23.62 30.26 34.38
N LEU A 101 24.16 29.27 35.11
CA LEU A 101 24.57 28.01 34.54
C LEU A 101 23.37 27.44 33.78
N GLN A 102 23.42 27.51 32.46
CA GLN A 102 22.47 26.84 31.59
C GLN A 102 22.52 25.36 31.98
N SER A 103 21.37 24.83 32.40
CA SER A 103 21.19 23.39 32.57
C SER A 103 21.66 22.69 31.29
N PRO A 104 22.42 21.59 31.38
CA PRO A 104 22.83 20.83 30.20
C PRO A 104 21.61 20.51 29.35
N PRO A 105 21.73 20.45 28.00
CA PRO A 105 20.61 20.14 27.13
C PRO A 105 19.99 18.84 27.62
N SER A 106 18.72 18.92 28.02
CA SER A 106 17.95 17.77 28.45
C SER A 106 18.07 16.67 27.41
N TYR A 107 18.55 15.50 27.82
CA TYR A 107 18.51 14.30 27.00
C TYR A 107 17.11 14.16 26.38
N PRO A 108 16.98 13.74 25.11
CA PRO A 108 15.68 13.58 24.50
C PRO A 108 14.84 12.66 25.39
N SER A 109 13.74 13.21 25.89
CA SER A 109 12.68 12.46 26.56
C SER A 109 12.33 11.22 25.73
N PRO A 110 11.94 10.10 26.36
CA PRO A 110 11.63 8.86 25.65
C PRO A 110 10.69 9.13 24.48
N THR A 111 11.02 8.55 23.32
CA THR A 111 10.36 8.75 22.04
C THR A 111 8.85 8.58 22.20
N ARG A 112 8.08 9.67 22.07
CA ARG A 112 6.62 9.58 21.96
C ARG A 112 6.30 8.67 20.78
N LEU A 113 5.39 7.71 20.96
CA LEU A 113 4.99 6.86 19.85
C LEU A 113 4.17 7.69 18.87
N GLY A 114 4.78 8.03 17.74
CA GLY A 114 4.17 8.88 16.72
C GLY A 114 4.47 10.36 16.91
N ASP A 115 4.88 11.01 15.82
CA ASP A 115 5.10 12.45 15.73
C ASP A 115 3.78 13.14 15.42
N PRO A 116 3.18 13.92 16.35
CA PRO A 116 1.92 14.61 16.10
C PRO A 116 2.09 15.67 15.00
N LEU A 117 1.05 15.85 14.17
CA LEU A 117 1.03 16.79 13.05
C LEU A 117 0.02 17.93 13.31
N PRO A 118 0.34 18.90 14.20
CA PRO A 118 -0.55 20.03 14.44
C PRO A 118 -0.71 20.88 13.17
N PRO A 119 -1.88 21.50 12.94
CA PRO A 119 -3.05 21.58 13.82
C PRO A 119 -3.99 20.36 13.77
N THR A 120 -3.73 19.36 12.92
CA THR A 120 -4.63 18.19 12.75
C THR A 120 -4.54 17.19 13.91
N GLN A 121 -5.50 16.26 13.95
CA GLN A 121 -5.48 15.11 14.86
C GLN A 121 -4.58 13.97 14.37
N ALA A 122 -3.86 14.14 13.26
CA ALA A 122 -3.00 13.10 12.70
C ALA A 122 -1.67 12.99 13.48
N ALA A 123 -1.13 11.78 13.50
CA ALA A 123 0.22 11.51 13.96
C ALA A 123 0.93 10.56 12.99
N LEU A 124 2.23 10.79 12.82
CA LEU A 124 3.09 10.06 11.91
C LEU A 124 3.92 9.03 12.68
N TYR A 125 3.84 7.77 12.30
CA TYR A 125 4.56 6.67 12.92
C TYR A 125 5.61 6.15 11.94
N SER A 126 6.87 6.27 12.32
CA SER A 126 7.99 5.68 11.59
C SER A 126 8.27 4.29 12.13
N PHE A 127 8.62 3.37 11.22
CA PHE A 127 9.06 2.03 11.59
C PHE A 127 10.58 1.94 11.51
N GLY A 128 11.19 1.24 12.44
CA GLY A 128 12.59 0.88 12.40
C GLY A 128 13.56 2.04 12.66
N SER A 129 14.84 1.77 12.42
CA SER A 129 15.91 2.74 12.63
C SER A 129 15.81 3.91 11.66
N ARG A 130 15.96 5.14 12.17
CA ARG A 130 16.09 6.34 11.31
C ARG A 130 17.30 6.31 10.37
N PHE A 131 18.24 5.40 10.56
CA PHE A 131 19.46 5.30 9.75
C PHE A 131 19.38 4.23 8.65
N LEU A 132 18.44 3.29 8.74
CA LEU A 132 18.33 2.17 7.80
C LEU A 132 17.13 2.38 6.90
N SER A 133 17.31 2.20 5.60
CA SER A 133 16.20 2.14 4.65
C SER A 133 15.43 0.83 4.81
N HIS A 134 14.16 0.81 4.40
CA HIS A 134 13.39 -0.44 4.34
C HIS A 134 13.62 -1.19 3.03
N SER A 135 14.00 -0.45 1.99
CA SER A 135 14.29 -0.97 0.66
C SER A 135 15.24 -0.01 -0.06
N ALA A 136 16.17 -0.56 -0.84
CA ALA A 136 16.94 0.19 -1.83
C ALA A 136 16.12 0.45 -3.10
N ASP A 137 15.19 -0.46 -3.40
CA ASP A 137 14.31 -0.40 -4.56
C ASP A 137 13.01 0.33 -4.28
N SER A 138 12.37 0.83 -5.34
CA SER A 138 11.09 1.53 -5.23
C SER A 138 10.01 0.61 -4.66
N ILE A 139 9.38 1.06 -3.58
CA ILE A 139 8.23 0.37 -2.99
C ILE A 139 7.01 0.63 -3.88
N CYS A 140 6.34 -0.45 -4.31
CA CYS A 140 5.18 -0.39 -5.19
C CYS A 140 3.87 -0.69 -4.46
N CYS A 141 3.89 -1.63 -3.51
CA CYS A 141 2.70 -2.02 -2.75
C CYS A 141 3.08 -2.56 -1.37
N LEU A 142 2.08 -2.63 -0.49
CA LEU A 142 2.23 -3.19 0.85
C LEU A 142 1.01 -4.04 1.19
N LEU A 143 1.24 -5.19 1.82
CA LEU A 143 0.18 -6.06 2.32
C LEU A 143 0.43 -6.40 3.79
N PRO A 144 -0.38 -5.86 4.72
CA PRO A 144 -0.35 -6.28 6.10
C PRO A 144 -0.89 -7.72 6.23
N ILE A 145 -0.16 -8.57 6.95
CA ILE A 145 -0.59 -9.94 7.26
C ILE A 145 -0.38 -10.23 8.75
N VAL A 146 -1.06 -11.26 9.25
CA VAL A 146 -0.96 -11.67 10.67
C VAL A 146 -1.23 -10.47 11.60
N ARG A 147 -2.34 -9.76 11.33
CA ARG A 147 -2.82 -8.58 12.09
C ARG A 147 -1.80 -7.45 12.15
N ASP A 148 -1.34 -7.03 10.98
CA ASP A 148 -0.37 -5.93 10.79
C ASP A 148 1.02 -6.17 11.42
N ARG A 149 1.25 -7.29 12.10
CA ARG A 149 2.57 -7.61 12.68
C ARG A 149 3.66 -7.68 11.62
N PHE A 150 3.35 -8.32 10.50
CA PHE A 150 4.25 -8.45 9.37
C PHE A 150 3.68 -7.66 8.21
N LEU A 151 4.48 -6.72 7.70
CA LEU A 151 4.12 -5.96 6.51
C LEU A 151 4.94 -6.49 5.34
N LEU A 152 4.26 -7.12 4.37
CA LEU A 152 4.90 -7.53 3.12
C LEU A 152 5.07 -6.29 2.24
N ILE A 153 6.31 -5.99 1.85
CA ILE A 153 6.67 -4.83 1.04
C ILE A 153 7.04 -5.33 -0.36
N GLY A 154 6.19 -5.04 -1.34
CA GLY A 154 6.47 -5.33 -2.74
C GLY A 154 7.30 -4.22 -3.38
N THR A 155 8.40 -4.59 -4.01
CA THR A 155 9.31 -3.66 -4.69
C THR A 155 9.40 -3.98 -6.18
N THR A 156 10.10 -3.14 -6.94
CA THR A 156 10.38 -3.40 -8.37
C THR A 156 11.22 -4.66 -8.59
N GLU A 157 12.05 -5.06 -7.62
CA GLU A 157 12.98 -6.18 -7.75
C GLU A 157 12.53 -7.44 -7.00
N GLY A 158 11.69 -7.30 -5.96
CA GLY A 158 11.40 -8.43 -5.08
C GLY A 158 10.24 -8.23 -4.12
N LEU A 159 10.27 -9.06 -3.07
CA LEU A 159 9.38 -8.96 -1.91
C LEU A 159 10.23 -8.99 -0.65
N SER A 160 9.98 -8.06 0.26
CA SER A 160 10.56 -8.04 1.61
C SER A 160 9.46 -8.08 2.67
N VAL A 161 9.86 -8.36 3.90
CA VAL A 161 8.99 -8.31 5.07
C VAL A 161 9.58 -7.37 6.11
N LEU A 162 8.74 -6.47 6.62
CA LEU A 162 9.03 -5.67 7.80
C LEU A 162 8.37 -6.35 8.99
N ASP A 163 9.20 -6.91 9.88
CA ASP A 163 8.74 -7.34 11.20
C ASP A 163 8.67 -6.11 12.10
N VAL A 164 7.46 -5.69 12.42
CA VAL A 164 7.23 -4.46 13.19
C VAL A 164 7.57 -4.65 14.68
N LEU A 165 7.53 -5.88 15.19
CA LEU A 165 7.73 -6.20 16.61
C LEU A 165 8.70 -7.39 16.80
N PRO A 166 9.99 -7.26 16.41
CA PRO A 166 10.92 -8.39 16.39
C PRO A 166 11.30 -8.91 17.78
N ARG A 167 11.16 -8.10 18.83
CA ARG A 167 11.48 -8.50 20.23
C ARG A 167 10.59 -9.63 20.77
N LEU A 168 9.49 -9.97 20.09
CA LEU A 168 8.68 -11.15 20.43
C LEU A 168 9.40 -12.49 20.18
N HIS A 169 10.53 -12.47 19.48
CA HIS A 169 11.32 -13.66 19.14
C HIS A 169 12.59 -13.85 19.99
N GLY A 170 13.01 -12.85 20.79
CA GLY A 170 14.26 -12.87 21.54
C GLY A 170 14.07 -13.04 23.06
N GLU A 171 15.07 -13.62 23.72
CA GLU A 171 15.10 -13.80 25.19
C GLU A 171 15.43 -12.53 25.99
N GLU A 172 15.53 -11.36 25.36
CA GLU A 172 15.89 -10.12 26.08
C GLU A 172 14.76 -9.63 27.00
N PRO A 173 15.09 -9.28 28.27
CA PRO A 173 14.12 -8.71 29.19
C PRO A 173 13.60 -7.37 28.68
N LEU A 174 12.27 -7.28 28.59
CA LEU A 174 11.54 -6.14 28.05
C LEU A 174 11.75 -4.85 28.86
N GLY A 175 12.67 -4.00 28.41
CA GLY A 175 12.66 -2.58 28.76
C GLY A 175 11.48 -1.85 28.09
N MET A 176 10.89 -0.87 28.79
CA MET A 176 9.68 -0.10 28.43
C MET A 176 9.78 0.78 27.15
N SER A 177 10.83 0.62 26.32
CA SER A 177 10.93 1.35 25.06
C SER A 177 9.96 0.74 24.04
N THR A 178 9.00 1.55 23.62
CA THR A 178 7.87 1.24 22.77
C THR A 178 8.28 0.87 21.34
N GLY A 179 8.62 -0.41 21.16
CA GLY A 179 8.18 -1.25 20.04
C GLY A 179 8.78 -1.00 18.64
N LEU A 180 8.50 0.14 18.01
CA LEU A 180 8.59 0.32 16.55
C LEU A 180 10.01 0.61 16.03
N ASP A 181 10.86 1.26 16.82
CA ASP A 181 12.24 1.62 16.42
C ASP A 181 13.10 0.39 16.10
N ASN A 182 12.70 -0.78 16.61
CA ASN A 182 13.39 -2.05 16.38
C ASN A 182 12.92 -2.75 15.11
N ALA A 183 11.87 -2.26 14.45
CA ALA A 183 11.33 -2.90 13.26
C ALA A 183 12.44 -3.07 12.21
N LYS A 184 12.52 -4.26 11.63
CA LYS A 184 13.59 -4.60 10.69
C LYS A 184 13.02 -5.17 9.41
N SER A 185 13.37 -4.54 8.30
CA SER A 185 13.08 -5.04 6.96
C SER A 185 14.05 -6.17 6.61
N ARG A 186 13.54 -7.22 5.96
CA ARG A 186 14.30 -8.36 5.47
C ARG A 186 13.77 -8.80 4.13
N GLU A 187 14.65 -9.01 3.17
CA GLU A 187 14.25 -9.50 1.85
C GLU A 187 13.84 -10.98 1.92
N LEU A 188 12.68 -11.30 1.35
CA LEU A 188 12.23 -12.68 1.18
C LEU A 188 12.81 -13.25 -0.11
N TRP A 189 12.67 -12.49 -1.21
CA TRP A 189 13.21 -12.86 -2.51
C TRP A 189 13.50 -11.66 -3.40
N THR A 190 14.34 -11.87 -4.41
CA THR A 190 14.72 -10.91 -5.46
C THR A 190 14.58 -11.54 -6.87
N GLY A 191 14.71 -10.71 -7.91
CA GLY A 191 14.58 -11.15 -9.31
C GLY A 191 13.13 -11.34 -9.79
N CYS A 192 12.15 -11.05 -8.94
CA CYS A 192 10.73 -11.06 -9.29
C CYS A 192 9.99 -9.99 -8.48
N GLY A 193 9.83 -8.82 -9.09
CA GLY A 193 9.16 -7.67 -8.48
C GLY A 193 7.69 -7.93 -8.18
N VAL A 194 7.18 -7.29 -7.13
CA VAL A 194 5.77 -7.35 -6.73
C VAL A 194 5.18 -5.95 -6.77
N LEU A 195 4.43 -5.65 -7.83
CA LEU A 195 3.97 -4.30 -8.17
C LEU A 195 2.63 -3.95 -7.51
N GLN A 196 1.76 -4.94 -7.31
CA GLN A 196 0.48 -4.78 -6.65
C GLN A 196 0.13 -6.11 -5.98
N CYS A 197 -0.43 -6.07 -4.77
CA CYS A 197 -0.96 -7.27 -4.12
C CYS A 197 -2.22 -6.95 -3.32
N ALA A 198 -3.12 -7.91 -3.22
CA ALA A 198 -4.32 -7.82 -2.42
C ALA A 198 -4.76 -9.22 -1.97
N LEU A 199 -5.39 -9.30 -0.80
CA LEU A 199 -6.08 -10.52 -0.38
C LEU A 199 -7.28 -10.73 -1.32
N LEU A 200 -7.35 -11.90 -1.95
CA LEU A 200 -8.49 -12.38 -2.73
C LEU A 200 -9.49 -13.12 -1.85
N GLU A 201 -8.99 -13.92 -0.90
CA GLU A 201 -9.75 -14.63 0.12
C GLU A 201 -9.08 -14.36 1.48
N ASP A 202 -9.87 -13.91 2.46
CA ASP A 202 -9.47 -13.83 3.87
C ASP A 202 -10.27 -14.87 4.65
N ALA A 203 -9.59 -15.76 5.38
CA ALA A 203 -10.24 -16.75 6.24
C ALA A 203 -11.15 -16.11 7.30
N SER A 204 -10.87 -14.86 7.68
CA SER A 204 -11.68 -14.06 8.59
C SER A 204 -13.11 -13.86 8.09
N ASP A 205 -13.33 -13.83 6.78
CA ASP A 205 -14.64 -13.67 6.13
C ASP A 205 -15.41 -14.99 5.96
N LEU A 206 -14.71 -16.12 6.14
CA LEU A 206 -15.24 -17.47 5.87
C LEU A 206 -15.49 -18.27 7.15
N MET A 207 -15.39 -17.64 8.33
CA MET A 207 -15.53 -18.30 9.65
C MET A 207 -14.64 -19.56 9.78
N LEU A 208 -13.52 -19.58 9.04
CA LEU A 208 -12.54 -20.66 9.10
C LEU A 208 -11.68 -20.48 10.35
N ALA A 209 -11.34 -21.59 10.99
CA ALA A 209 -10.64 -21.60 12.28
C ALA A 209 -9.18 -21.08 12.21
N ASP A 210 -8.61 -20.97 11.00
CA ASP A 210 -7.19 -20.67 10.79
C ASP A 210 -7.01 -19.32 10.05
N PRO A 211 -6.55 -18.26 10.73
CA PRO A 211 -6.37 -16.93 10.15
C PRO A 211 -5.22 -16.86 9.13
N ASP A 212 -4.36 -17.89 9.05
CA ASP A 212 -3.25 -17.94 8.10
C ASP A 212 -3.70 -18.51 6.73
N GLN A 213 -4.99 -18.86 6.57
CA GLN A 213 -5.55 -19.36 5.31
C GLN A 213 -6.13 -18.24 4.43
N GLY A 214 -5.91 -18.37 3.13
CA GLY A 214 -6.37 -17.39 2.15
C GLY A 214 -5.56 -17.43 0.86
N ILE A 215 -5.90 -16.54 -0.06
CA ILE A 215 -5.21 -16.38 -1.34
C ILE A 215 -4.81 -14.91 -1.49
N VAL A 216 -3.54 -14.68 -1.82
CA VAL A 216 -3.03 -13.37 -2.20
C VAL A 216 -2.94 -13.32 -3.72
N LEU A 217 -3.65 -12.38 -4.33
CA LEU A 217 -3.48 -12.06 -5.74
C LEU A 217 -2.37 -11.02 -5.86
N ALA A 218 -1.31 -11.35 -6.60
CA ALA A 218 -0.16 -10.49 -6.81
C ALA A 218 0.09 -10.25 -8.30
N LEU A 219 0.29 -8.99 -8.67
CA LEU A 219 0.86 -8.57 -9.94
C LEU A 219 2.38 -8.58 -9.79
N VAL A 220 3.01 -9.52 -10.47
CA VAL A 220 4.46 -9.71 -10.42
C VAL A 220 5.10 -9.23 -11.72
N SER A 221 6.37 -8.82 -11.65
CA SER A 221 7.19 -8.46 -12.79
C SER A 221 8.38 -9.41 -12.86
N THR A 222 8.64 -9.99 -14.03
CA THR A 222 9.84 -10.76 -14.32
C THR A 222 10.62 -10.09 -15.45
N THR A 223 11.94 -10.10 -15.33
CA THR A 223 12.83 -9.57 -16.36
C THR A 223 13.40 -10.74 -17.16
N HIS A 224 13.10 -10.79 -18.45
CA HIS A 224 13.66 -11.77 -19.37
C HIS A 224 14.74 -11.12 -20.23
N TYR A 225 15.81 -11.87 -20.47
CA TYR A 225 16.87 -11.48 -21.39
C TYR A 225 16.68 -12.21 -22.70
N ASP A 226 16.46 -11.45 -23.78
CA ASP A 226 16.43 -12.01 -25.12
C ASP A 226 17.83 -12.45 -25.55
N SER A 227 17.89 -13.31 -26.57
CA SER A 227 19.16 -13.70 -27.23
C SER A 227 19.96 -12.52 -27.78
N THR A 228 19.32 -11.34 -27.91
CA THR A 228 19.94 -10.07 -28.33
C THR A 228 20.49 -9.25 -27.16
N GLY A 229 20.33 -9.71 -25.92
CA GLY A 229 20.70 -8.98 -24.70
C GLY A 229 19.73 -7.87 -24.31
N ARG A 230 18.60 -7.72 -25.02
CA ARG A 230 17.52 -6.80 -24.59
C ARG A 230 16.78 -7.38 -23.40
N THR A 231 16.48 -6.51 -22.44
CA THR A 231 15.62 -6.82 -21.29
C THR A 231 14.17 -6.52 -21.63
N GLU A 232 13.31 -7.53 -21.56
CA GLU A 232 11.87 -7.36 -21.61
C GLU A 232 11.29 -7.63 -20.22
N THR A 233 10.53 -6.66 -19.69
CA THR A 233 9.82 -6.81 -18.42
C THR A 233 8.39 -7.27 -18.70
N VAL A 234 8.08 -8.48 -18.26
CA VAL A 234 6.76 -9.08 -18.40
C VAL A 234 6.06 -9.01 -17.06
N ARG A 235 4.80 -8.57 -17.05
CA ARG A 235 3.97 -8.53 -15.83
C ARG A 235 2.77 -9.43 -15.99
N HIS A 236 2.53 -10.24 -14.97
CA HIS A 236 1.47 -11.23 -14.93
C HIS A 236 0.93 -11.39 -13.51
N LEU A 237 -0.24 -12.02 -13.39
CA LEU A 237 -0.88 -12.27 -12.10
C LEU A 237 -0.54 -13.67 -11.58
N ARG A 238 -0.24 -13.75 -10.28
CA ARG A 238 -0.02 -15.00 -9.53
C ARG A 238 -0.94 -15.03 -8.30
N MET A 239 -1.51 -16.19 -8.02
CA MET A 239 -2.32 -16.44 -6.82
C MET A 239 -1.50 -17.25 -5.82
N TYR A 240 -0.94 -16.58 -4.82
CA TYR A 240 -0.14 -17.19 -3.76
C TYR A 240 -1.03 -17.72 -2.64
N LYS A 241 -0.65 -18.86 -2.04
CA LYS A 241 -1.28 -19.28 -0.79
C LYS A 241 -0.78 -18.42 0.37
N LEU A 242 -1.72 -17.83 1.12
CA LEU A 242 -1.37 -16.98 2.27
C LEU A 242 -0.56 -17.75 3.32
N SER A 243 -0.92 -18.99 3.61
CA SER A 243 -0.22 -19.85 4.58
C SER A 243 1.24 -20.10 4.22
N SER A 244 1.54 -20.19 2.92
CA SER A 244 2.89 -20.40 2.41
C SER A 244 3.72 -19.12 2.55
N LEU A 245 3.14 -17.95 2.23
CA LEU A 245 3.79 -16.66 2.49
C LEU A 245 4.04 -16.42 3.98
N VAL A 246 3.07 -16.72 4.83
CA VAL A 246 3.22 -16.60 6.30
C VAL A 246 4.32 -17.53 6.81
N SER A 247 4.41 -18.77 6.30
CA SER A 247 5.47 -19.71 6.66
C SER A 247 6.84 -19.21 6.24
N LEU A 248 6.96 -18.68 5.02
CA LEU A 248 8.18 -18.06 4.53
C LEU A 248 8.59 -16.87 5.40
N VAL A 249 7.65 -15.98 5.75
CA VAL A 249 7.91 -14.85 6.64
C VAL A 249 8.41 -15.31 7.99
N LYS A 250 7.70 -16.22 8.66
CA LYS A 250 8.08 -16.76 9.97
C LYS A 250 9.49 -17.38 9.93
N TRP A 251 9.81 -18.08 8.84
CA TRP A 251 11.16 -18.61 8.64
C TRP A 251 12.19 -17.48 8.46
N THR A 252 11.98 -16.52 7.56
CA THR A 252 12.96 -15.45 7.29
C THR A 252 13.23 -14.55 8.50
N VAL A 253 12.22 -14.26 9.33
CA VAL A 253 12.39 -13.40 10.51
C VAL A 253 13.11 -14.11 11.66
N THR A 254 13.04 -15.45 11.73
CA THR A 254 13.69 -16.24 12.78
C THR A 254 15.14 -16.59 12.47
N GLN A 255 15.54 -16.62 11.20
CA GLN A 255 16.95 -16.81 10.82
C GLN A 255 17.78 -15.54 11.13
N LYS A 256 19.00 -15.63 11.64
CA LYS A 256 19.80 -14.41 11.91
C LYS A 256 20.33 -13.75 10.64
N GLU A 257 20.73 -14.55 9.65
CA GLU A 257 21.37 -14.09 8.41
C GLU A 257 20.99 -15.03 7.26
N CYS A 258 19.84 -14.80 6.64
CA CYS A 258 19.45 -15.53 5.44
C CYS A 258 19.57 -14.60 4.22
N PRO A 259 20.34 -14.95 3.18
CA PRO A 259 20.30 -14.23 1.93
C PRO A 259 18.91 -14.33 1.29
N PRO A 260 18.47 -13.32 0.52
CA PRO A 260 17.22 -13.39 -0.21
C PRO A 260 17.22 -14.53 -1.22
N ILE A 261 16.05 -15.13 -1.44
CA ILE A 261 15.87 -16.15 -2.47
C ILE A 261 15.95 -15.46 -3.85
N ASP A 262 16.88 -15.88 -4.70
CA ASP A 262 16.98 -15.35 -6.07
C ASP A 262 16.04 -16.13 -7.01
N LEU A 263 14.93 -15.51 -7.41
CA LEU A 263 13.98 -16.09 -8.37
C LEU A 263 14.38 -15.81 -9.83
N GLY A 264 15.26 -14.84 -10.08
CA GLY A 264 15.62 -14.36 -11.43
C GLY A 264 16.60 -15.30 -12.15
N LYS A 265 17.54 -15.91 -11.43
CA LYS A 265 18.50 -16.88 -12.00
C LYS A 265 17.86 -18.18 -12.49
N SER A 266 16.58 -18.38 -12.19
CA SER A 266 15.88 -19.63 -12.42
C SER A 266 14.68 -19.46 -13.36
N ALA A 267 14.91 -18.74 -14.46
CA ALA A 267 13.96 -18.52 -15.56
C ALA A 267 13.33 -19.79 -16.17
N ALA A 268 13.72 -20.99 -15.71
CA ALA A 268 13.07 -22.26 -16.04
C ALA A 268 11.73 -22.49 -15.30
N TRP A 269 11.40 -21.70 -14.27
CA TRP A 269 10.29 -22.00 -13.34
C TRP A 269 8.90 -21.51 -13.77
N ASP A 270 8.79 -20.67 -14.80
CA ASP A 270 7.48 -20.35 -15.39
C ASP A 270 6.90 -21.52 -16.23
N THR A 271 7.66 -22.61 -16.40
CA THR A 271 7.08 -23.88 -16.84
C THR A 271 6.38 -24.58 -15.69
N THR A 272 5.06 -24.79 -15.82
CA THR A 272 4.21 -25.46 -14.84
C THR A 272 4.91 -26.68 -14.23
N PRO A 273 5.12 -26.75 -12.90
CA PRO A 273 5.73 -27.91 -12.28
C PRO A 273 4.84 -29.12 -12.56
N THR A 274 5.40 -30.13 -13.23
CA THR A 274 4.67 -31.34 -13.56
C THR A 274 4.00 -31.90 -12.28
N ARG A 275 2.72 -32.26 -12.40
CA ARG A 275 1.76 -32.66 -11.36
C ARG A 275 2.26 -33.68 -10.31
N LYS A 276 3.43 -34.31 -10.52
CA LYS A 276 4.07 -35.28 -9.62
C LYS A 276 4.71 -34.65 -8.37
N GLN A 277 5.09 -33.37 -8.38
CA GLN A 277 5.77 -32.74 -7.23
C GLN A 277 4.81 -32.21 -6.14
N ARG A 278 3.54 -31.97 -6.50
CA ARG A 278 2.50 -31.33 -5.65
C ARG A 278 2.04 -32.19 -4.46
N ASN A 279 2.16 -33.52 -4.54
CA ASN A 279 1.72 -34.45 -3.48
C ASN A 279 2.70 -34.62 -2.30
N ARG A 280 3.86 -33.93 -2.30
CA ARG A 280 4.88 -34.09 -1.24
C ARG A 280 4.75 -33.08 -0.09
N LEU A 281 4.17 -31.89 -0.30
CA LEU A 281 4.05 -30.85 0.75
C LEU A 281 3.05 -31.23 1.85
N SER A 282 1.90 -31.79 1.47
CA SER A 282 0.84 -32.17 2.42
C SER A 282 1.27 -33.26 3.42
N LYS A 283 2.25 -34.10 3.06
CA LYS A 283 2.76 -35.17 3.93
C LYS A 283 3.85 -34.71 4.89
N MET A 284 4.56 -33.62 4.57
CA MET A 284 5.70 -33.16 5.36
C MET A 284 5.28 -32.13 6.42
N MET A 285 4.25 -31.31 6.14
CA MET A 285 3.67 -30.41 7.13
C MET A 285 3.09 -31.15 8.35
N ASN A 286 2.60 -32.38 8.16
CA ASN A 286 2.15 -33.21 9.27
C ASN A 286 3.31 -33.74 10.15
N LEU A 287 4.54 -33.82 9.61
CA LEU A 287 5.71 -34.32 10.35
C LEU A 287 6.40 -33.24 11.21
N LEU A 288 6.16 -31.96 10.92
CA LEU A 288 6.67 -30.84 11.73
C LEU A 288 5.68 -30.39 12.81
N ALA A 289 4.41 -30.83 12.74
CA ALA A 289 3.36 -30.51 13.70
C ALA A 289 3.23 -31.56 14.82
N ASP A 290 3.68 -32.79 14.60
CA ASP A 290 3.64 -33.86 15.61
C ASP A 290 4.93 -33.86 16.45
N GLY A 291 4.86 -33.24 17.63
CA GLY A 291 5.81 -33.48 18.72
C GLY A 291 5.73 -34.94 19.20
N PRO A 292 6.81 -35.46 19.82
CA PRO A 292 6.88 -36.87 20.19
C PRO A 292 6.09 -37.10 21.47
N ASP A 293 4.78 -37.35 21.36
CA ASP A 293 3.98 -38.04 22.40
C ASP A 293 2.54 -38.32 21.93
N HIS A 294 2.36 -39.06 20.83
CA HIS A 294 1.06 -39.68 20.54
C HIS A 294 1.22 -41.10 20.01
N ILE A 295 0.98 -42.06 20.90
CA ILE A 295 0.76 -43.48 20.59
C ILE A 295 -0.63 -43.61 19.95
N PRO A 296 -0.78 -44.01 18.68
CA PRO A 296 -2.10 -44.27 18.12
C PRO A 296 -2.60 -45.65 18.56
N PRO A 297 -3.91 -45.82 18.84
CA PRO A 297 -4.46 -47.12 19.18
C PRO A 297 -4.56 -48.00 17.92
N ARG A 298 -4.04 -49.22 18.02
CA ARG A 298 -4.22 -50.30 17.04
C ARG A 298 -5.69 -50.72 17.00
N SER A 299 -6.37 -50.47 15.87
CA SER A 299 -7.61 -51.16 15.54
C SER A 299 -7.33 -52.29 14.55
N SER A 300 -7.44 -53.52 15.05
CA SER A 300 -7.43 -54.77 14.29
C SER A 300 -8.82 -55.09 13.74
N SER A 301 -8.94 -55.32 12.43
CA SER A 301 -10.06 -56.06 11.82
C SER A 301 -9.73 -56.48 10.37
N PRO A 302 -10.23 -57.64 9.87
CA PRO A 302 -9.52 -58.47 8.89
C PRO A 302 -9.98 -58.30 7.43
N GLN A 303 -9.07 -58.64 6.51
CA GLN A 303 -9.31 -58.82 5.08
C GLN A 303 -10.20 -60.03 4.76
N PRO A 304 -10.87 -60.05 3.60
CA PRO A 304 -11.15 -61.27 2.86
C PRO A 304 -10.35 -61.36 1.55
N PRO A 305 -10.18 -62.57 0.97
CA PRO A 305 -9.12 -62.86 0.02
C PRO A 305 -9.52 -62.75 -1.46
N SER A 306 -8.54 -62.31 -2.25
CA SER A 306 -8.19 -62.69 -3.64
C SER A 306 -9.26 -63.24 -4.61
N ARG A 307 -9.34 -62.59 -5.79
CA ARG A 307 -9.55 -63.31 -7.05
C ARG A 307 -8.66 -62.75 -8.17
N SER A 308 -7.82 -63.63 -8.65
CA SER A 308 -6.90 -63.54 -9.79
C SER A 308 -7.59 -63.41 -11.14
N GLN A 309 -7.11 -62.53 -12.02
CA GLN A 309 -7.01 -62.79 -13.46
C GLN A 309 -5.78 -62.11 -14.05
N SER A 310 -5.08 -62.85 -14.91
CA SER A 310 -3.76 -62.59 -15.46
C SER A 310 -3.80 -62.06 -16.90
N LEU A 311 -2.65 -61.54 -17.34
CA LEU A 311 -2.14 -61.41 -18.72
C LEU A 311 -2.59 -60.18 -19.54
N ARG A 312 -1.69 -59.19 -19.65
CA ARG A 312 -0.87 -58.97 -20.87
C ARG A 312 0.22 -57.94 -20.61
N GLY A 313 1.43 -58.26 -21.04
CA GLY A 313 2.65 -57.53 -20.74
C GLY A 313 2.90 -56.31 -21.63
N GLN A 314 3.68 -55.39 -21.07
CA GLN A 314 4.49 -54.39 -21.77
C GLN A 314 5.78 -54.21 -20.94
N PRO A 315 6.98 -54.33 -21.54
CA PRO A 315 8.23 -54.14 -20.82
C PRO A 315 8.42 -52.65 -20.53
N ARG A 316 8.31 -52.29 -19.24
CA ARG A 316 8.60 -50.95 -18.74
C ARG A 316 10.13 -50.82 -18.60
N PRO A 317 10.76 -49.76 -19.14
CA PRO A 317 12.19 -49.54 -18.91
C PRO A 317 12.46 -49.34 -17.41
N PRO A 318 13.63 -49.81 -16.92
CA PRO A 318 13.97 -49.69 -15.50
C PRO A 318 14.04 -48.21 -15.11
N PRO A 319 13.50 -47.83 -13.94
CA PRO A 319 13.70 -46.48 -13.42
C PRO A 319 15.21 -46.26 -13.21
N PRO A 320 15.75 -45.08 -13.55
CA PRO A 320 17.12 -44.75 -13.19
C PRO A 320 17.27 -44.83 -11.68
N ALA A 321 18.41 -45.35 -11.24
CA ALA A 321 18.78 -45.58 -9.86
C ALA A 321 18.34 -44.40 -8.98
N ALA A 322 17.56 -44.70 -7.95
CA ALA A 322 17.26 -43.77 -6.88
C ALA A 322 18.58 -43.44 -6.18
N GLY A 323 19.25 -42.40 -6.66
CA GLY A 323 20.21 -41.66 -5.86
C GLY A 323 19.50 -41.29 -4.57
N THR A 324 20.10 -41.70 -3.47
CA THR A 324 19.84 -41.24 -2.10
C THR A 324 19.79 -39.72 -2.08
N SER A 325 18.62 -39.15 -2.36
CA SER A 325 18.35 -37.75 -2.10
C SER A 325 18.27 -37.62 -0.59
N SER A 326 19.24 -36.90 -0.06
CA SER A 326 19.36 -36.57 1.35
C SER A 326 18.01 -36.09 1.87
N SER A 327 17.49 -36.72 2.92
CA SER A 327 16.27 -36.27 3.62
C SER A 327 16.39 -34.82 4.11
N TRP A 328 17.61 -34.29 4.20
CA TRP A 328 17.93 -32.94 4.64
C TRP A 328 17.90 -31.89 3.50
N ASP A 329 18.14 -32.28 2.25
CA ASP A 329 17.92 -31.39 1.07
C ASP A 329 16.47 -30.89 1.02
N THR A 330 15.54 -31.66 1.59
CA THR A 330 14.11 -31.32 1.56
C THR A 330 13.74 -30.16 2.50
N VAL A 331 14.58 -29.87 3.50
CA VAL A 331 14.38 -28.80 4.48
C VAL A 331 15.00 -27.49 3.98
N GLU A 332 16.16 -27.55 3.33
CA GLU A 332 16.81 -26.36 2.74
C GLU A 332 16.02 -25.78 1.56
N ASP A 333 15.27 -26.62 0.83
CA ASP A 333 14.39 -26.19 -0.26
C ASP A 333 13.05 -25.56 0.22
N LEU A 334 12.72 -25.61 1.51
CA LEU A 334 11.41 -25.14 2.01
C LEU A 334 11.11 -23.66 1.70
N PRO A 335 12.02 -22.71 1.94
CA PRO A 335 11.78 -21.29 1.63
C PRO A 335 11.48 -21.08 0.15
N LEU A 336 12.24 -21.75 -0.72
CA LEU A 336 12.03 -21.70 -2.15
C LEU A 336 10.67 -22.29 -2.54
N ARG A 337 10.27 -23.40 -1.92
CA ARG A 337 8.96 -24.03 -2.18
C ARG A 337 7.80 -23.15 -1.72
N TRP A 338 7.93 -22.42 -0.62
CA TRP A 338 6.91 -21.46 -0.18
C TRP A 338 6.86 -20.23 -1.10
N ALA A 339 8.02 -19.70 -1.50
CA ALA A 339 8.12 -18.57 -2.44
C ALA A 339 7.57 -18.91 -3.84
N THR A 340 7.56 -20.19 -4.21
CA THR A 340 7.03 -20.69 -5.50
C THR A 340 5.67 -21.38 -5.38
N ASP A 341 5.03 -21.35 -4.21
CA ASP A 341 3.69 -21.92 -4.00
C ASP A 341 2.59 -20.95 -4.46
N PHE A 342 2.55 -20.73 -5.77
CA PHE A 342 1.53 -19.94 -6.44
C PHE A 342 0.87 -20.71 -7.58
N GLU A 343 -0.34 -20.30 -7.91
CA GLU A 343 -1.02 -20.69 -9.13
C GLU A 343 -1.05 -19.48 -10.08
N PRO A 344 -0.39 -19.55 -11.25
CA PRO A 344 -0.38 -18.44 -12.18
C PRO A 344 -1.76 -18.24 -12.80
N PHE A 345 -2.23 -16.99 -12.86
CA PHE A 345 -3.54 -16.67 -13.42
C PHE A 345 -3.50 -16.78 -14.95
N HIS A 346 -3.90 -17.94 -15.46
CA HIS A 346 -3.92 -18.22 -16.88
C HIS A 346 -5.33 -18.12 -17.45
N HIS A 347 -5.59 -17.05 -18.19
CA HIS A 347 -6.76 -16.97 -19.05
C HIS A 347 -6.34 -16.51 -20.46
N PRO A 348 -6.85 -17.11 -21.55
CA PRO A 348 -6.40 -16.81 -22.92
C PRO A 348 -6.42 -15.33 -23.31
N LYS A 349 -7.30 -14.54 -22.67
CA LYS A 349 -7.41 -13.08 -22.89
C LYS A 349 -6.28 -12.25 -22.28
N VAL A 350 -5.58 -12.78 -21.27
CA VAL A 350 -4.52 -12.06 -20.55
C VAL A 350 -3.19 -12.82 -20.46
N ALA A 351 -3.14 -14.10 -20.84
CA ALA A 351 -1.96 -14.95 -20.68
C ALA A 351 -0.70 -14.42 -21.40
N ASN A 352 -0.87 -13.68 -22.50
CA ASN A 352 0.22 -13.13 -23.31
C ASN A 352 0.20 -11.60 -23.36
N THR A 353 -0.44 -10.94 -22.40
CA THR A 353 -0.49 -9.48 -22.34
C THR A 353 0.17 -8.98 -21.06
N ASN A 354 0.95 -7.92 -21.20
CA ASN A 354 1.57 -7.27 -20.05
C ASN A 354 0.48 -6.63 -19.19
N ILE A 355 0.33 -7.06 -17.93
CA ILE A 355 -0.71 -6.55 -17.03
C ILE A 355 -0.21 -5.28 -16.34
N LEU A 356 -1.03 -4.23 -16.34
CA LEU A 356 -0.67 -2.92 -15.78
C LEU A 356 -1.08 -2.77 -14.32
N PHE A 357 -2.30 -3.21 -14.01
CA PHE A 357 -2.92 -3.18 -12.69
C PHE A 357 -4.10 -4.15 -12.68
N PHE A 358 -4.62 -4.43 -11.49
CA PHE A 358 -5.91 -5.08 -11.31
C PHE A 358 -6.76 -4.35 -10.28
N GLU A 359 -8.07 -4.58 -10.32
CA GLU A 359 -9.01 -4.12 -9.30
C GLU A 359 -9.97 -5.25 -8.95
N LEU A 360 -10.19 -5.46 -7.65
CA LEU A 360 -11.13 -6.43 -7.10
C LEU A 360 -12.38 -5.72 -6.58
N TRP A 361 -13.54 -6.28 -6.87
CA TRP A 361 -14.79 -5.87 -6.25
C TRP A 361 -15.52 -7.08 -5.71
N ARG A 362 -16.11 -6.93 -4.53
CA ARG A 362 -16.90 -7.97 -3.85
C ARG A 362 -18.30 -7.45 -3.62
N SER A 363 -19.29 -8.26 -3.98
CA SER A 363 -20.68 -7.95 -3.62
C SER A 363 -20.89 -8.14 -2.12
N ASN A 364 -21.34 -7.09 -1.44
CA ASN A 364 -21.75 -7.12 -0.04
C ASN A 364 -23.22 -7.55 0.13
N GLU A 365 -23.87 -8.09 -0.91
CA GLU A 365 -25.26 -8.55 -0.80
C GLU A 365 -25.35 -9.75 0.16
N ASN A 366 -26.11 -9.56 1.25
CA ASN A 366 -26.29 -10.49 2.36
C ASN A 366 -26.69 -11.90 1.89
N GLY A 367 -25.69 -12.79 1.77
CA GLY A 367 -25.90 -14.21 1.53
C GLY A 367 -24.67 -14.94 0.97
N ASN A 368 -24.71 -16.27 1.01
CA ASN A 368 -23.72 -17.19 0.44
C ASN A 368 -23.56 -17.08 -1.11
N TYR A 369 -24.18 -16.08 -1.75
CA TYR A 369 -24.23 -15.89 -3.21
C TYR A 369 -23.53 -14.62 -3.69
N GLY A 370 -22.59 -14.09 -2.89
CA GLY A 370 -21.74 -12.98 -3.32
C GLY A 370 -21.01 -13.30 -4.64
N ARG A 371 -20.68 -12.27 -5.41
CA ARG A 371 -19.85 -12.38 -6.61
C ARG A 371 -18.60 -11.56 -6.39
N THR A 372 -17.47 -12.09 -6.81
CA THR A 372 -16.20 -11.36 -6.89
C THR A 372 -15.95 -11.02 -8.34
N MET A 373 -15.74 -9.75 -8.64
CA MET A 373 -15.30 -9.30 -9.95
C MET A 373 -13.85 -8.87 -9.92
N LEU A 374 -13.14 -9.18 -10.99
CA LEU A 374 -11.75 -8.84 -11.21
C LEU A 374 -11.64 -8.09 -12.54
N ALA A 375 -11.25 -6.82 -12.47
CA ALA A 375 -10.90 -6.04 -13.65
C ALA A 375 -9.38 -6.03 -13.82
N ILE A 376 -8.89 -6.44 -15.00
CA ILE A 376 -7.46 -6.47 -15.34
C ILE A 376 -7.19 -5.41 -16.39
N GLY A 377 -6.32 -4.45 -16.07
CA GLY A 377 -5.86 -3.43 -17.00
C GLY A 377 -4.69 -3.93 -17.85
N THR A 378 -4.83 -3.85 -19.17
CA THR A 378 -3.76 -4.10 -20.15
C THR A 378 -3.47 -2.82 -20.93
N PRO A 379 -2.38 -2.73 -21.72
CA PRO A 379 -2.09 -1.57 -22.55
C PRO A 379 -3.19 -1.18 -23.54
N LYS A 380 -4.06 -2.13 -23.92
CA LYS A 380 -5.07 -1.94 -24.98
C LYS A 380 -6.51 -2.13 -24.51
N SER A 381 -6.74 -2.68 -23.31
CA SER A 381 -8.09 -2.94 -22.83
C SER A 381 -8.17 -3.18 -21.33
N ILE A 382 -9.40 -3.10 -20.79
CA ILE A 382 -9.76 -3.61 -19.47
C ILE A 382 -10.54 -4.92 -19.64
N VAL A 383 -10.00 -6.03 -19.13
CA VAL A 383 -10.63 -7.35 -19.20
C VAL A 383 -11.32 -7.64 -17.86
N LEU A 384 -12.62 -7.88 -17.91
CA LEU A 384 -13.46 -8.14 -16.73
C LEU A 384 -13.71 -9.64 -16.58
N PHE A 385 -13.52 -10.11 -15.35
CA PHE A 385 -13.80 -11.47 -14.91
C PHE A 385 -14.74 -11.49 -13.72
N GLU A 386 -15.45 -12.61 -13.54
CA GLU A 386 -16.35 -12.86 -12.42
C GLU A 386 -16.11 -14.28 -11.88
N ALA A 387 -16.08 -14.41 -10.56
CA ALA A 387 -16.10 -15.68 -9.85
C ALA A 387 -17.21 -15.65 -8.80
N PRO A 388 -17.95 -16.76 -8.59
CA PRO A 388 -18.79 -16.91 -7.41
C PRO A 388 -17.98 -16.75 -6.11
N ARG A 389 -18.61 -16.29 -5.02
CA ARG A 389 -17.93 -16.15 -3.72
C ARG A 389 -17.40 -17.51 -3.25
N GLY A 390 -16.13 -17.52 -2.85
CA GLY A 390 -15.43 -18.73 -2.41
C GLY A 390 -14.93 -19.63 -3.53
N GLU A 391 -15.22 -19.29 -4.80
CA GLU A 391 -14.60 -19.96 -5.94
C GLU A 391 -13.37 -19.19 -6.42
N ARG A 392 -12.35 -19.95 -6.84
CA ARG A 392 -11.08 -19.42 -7.37
C ARG A 392 -11.04 -19.40 -8.90
N ALA A 393 -12.14 -19.82 -9.54
CA ALA A 393 -12.24 -19.94 -10.99
C ALA A 393 -12.91 -18.70 -11.57
N PHE A 394 -12.09 -17.75 -12.00
CA PHE A 394 -12.56 -16.54 -12.70
C PHE A 394 -13.01 -16.86 -14.12
N THR A 395 -14.26 -16.53 -14.42
CA THR A 395 -14.86 -16.64 -15.74
C THR A 395 -14.80 -15.30 -16.45
N TYR A 396 -14.46 -15.30 -17.73
CA TYR A 396 -14.44 -14.08 -18.54
C TYR A 396 -15.84 -13.52 -18.75
N VAL A 397 -16.01 -12.23 -18.49
CA VAL A 397 -17.27 -11.50 -18.67
C VAL A 397 -17.23 -10.65 -19.92
N LYS A 398 -16.27 -9.71 -19.99
CA LYS A 398 -16.22 -8.70 -21.05
C LYS A 398 -14.83 -8.10 -21.21
N ASP A 399 -14.55 -7.55 -22.38
CA ASP A 399 -13.31 -6.87 -22.74
C ASP A 399 -13.65 -5.47 -23.24
N TYR A 400 -13.10 -4.45 -22.60
CA TYR A 400 -13.35 -3.04 -22.92
C TYR A 400 -12.10 -2.44 -23.55
N TYR A 401 -12.15 -2.18 -24.86
CA TYR A 401 -11.04 -1.54 -25.57
C TYR A 401 -10.76 -0.14 -25.00
N THR A 402 -9.48 0.16 -24.76
CA THR A 402 -9.02 1.47 -24.29
C THR A 402 -8.12 2.10 -25.35
N PRO A 403 -8.50 3.25 -25.95
CA PRO A 403 -7.68 3.90 -26.98
C PRO A 403 -6.36 4.45 -26.43
N HIS A 404 -6.30 4.68 -25.13
CA HIS A 404 -5.10 5.07 -24.39
C HIS A 404 -4.88 4.10 -23.23
N GLN A 405 -3.65 4.01 -22.74
CA GLN A 405 -3.31 3.16 -21.61
C GLN A 405 -4.00 3.67 -20.33
N ALA A 406 -4.88 2.85 -19.75
CA ALA A 406 -5.49 3.16 -18.45
C ALA A 406 -4.43 3.14 -17.35
N ARG A 407 -4.55 4.09 -16.40
CA ARG A 407 -3.68 4.18 -15.21
C ARG A 407 -4.27 3.48 -14.00
N SER A 408 -5.59 3.50 -13.86
CA SER A 408 -6.30 2.82 -12.76
C SER A 408 -7.75 2.53 -13.15
N ALA A 409 -8.37 1.59 -12.43
CA ALA A 409 -9.79 1.32 -12.48
C ALA A 409 -10.35 1.19 -11.06
N LYS A 410 -11.58 1.66 -10.84
CA LYS A 410 -12.35 1.45 -9.61
C LYS A 410 -13.78 1.07 -9.93
N PHE A 411 -14.32 0.06 -9.25
CA PHE A 411 -15.75 -0.23 -9.34
C PHE A 411 -16.53 0.83 -8.58
N ILE A 412 -17.60 1.35 -9.16
CA ILE A 412 -18.46 2.40 -8.58
C ILE A 412 -19.92 2.11 -8.86
N TYR A 413 -20.79 2.68 -8.04
CA TYR A 413 -22.23 2.69 -8.29
C TYR A 413 -22.66 4.00 -8.93
N GLN A 414 -23.37 3.89 -10.06
CA GLN A 414 -23.91 4.99 -10.84
C GLN A 414 -25.44 4.98 -10.80
N ALA A 415 -26.07 6.14 -10.74
CA ALA A 415 -27.52 6.28 -10.78
C ALA A 415 -28.05 5.73 -12.11
N ALA A 416 -29.17 5.01 -12.11
CA ALA A 416 -29.74 4.57 -13.39
C ALA A 416 -30.23 5.80 -14.17
N PRO A 417 -30.03 5.85 -15.50
CA PRO A 417 -30.54 6.95 -16.31
C PRO A 417 -32.06 7.03 -16.18
N PRO A 418 -32.65 8.23 -16.03
CA PRO A 418 -34.09 8.38 -15.94
C PRO A 418 -34.77 7.78 -17.17
N PRO A 419 -35.95 7.14 -17.02
CA PRO A 419 -36.63 6.48 -18.12
C PRO A 419 -36.89 7.42 -19.30
N ASP A 420 -37.10 8.72 -19.04
CA ASP A 420 -37.39 9.74 -20.05
C ASP A 420 -36.21 10.03 -20.99
N MET A 421 -34.95 9.84 -20.54
CA MET A 421 -33.78 10.00 -21.42
C MET A 421 -33.60 8.84 -22.41
N ARG A 422 -34.23 7.67 -22.19
CA ARG A 422 -34.11 6.53 -23.11
C ARG A 422 -34.89 6.73 -24.41
N LEU A 423 -35.89 7.62 -24.41
CA LEU A 423 -36.80 7.81 -25.54
C LEU A 423 -36.30 8.81 -26.59
N GLN A 424 -35.27 9.61 -26.30
CA GLN A 424 -34.74 10.59 -27.25
C GLN A 424 -33.70 10.01 -28.25
N GLY A 425 -33.19 8.80 -28.01
CA GLY A 425 -32.13 8.19 -28.83
C GLY A 425 -32.57 7.43 -30.09
N THR A 426 -33.87 7.25 -30.34
CA THR A 426 -34.35 6.35 -31.42
C THR A 426 -35.31 6.99 -32.44
N GLN A 427 -35.47 8.32 -32.48
CA GLN A 427 -36.41 8.95 -33.43
C GLN A 427 -35.85 9.25 -34.84
N TYR A 428 -34.61 8.90 -35.15
CA TYR A 428 -34.06 9.06 -36.50
C TYR A 428 -33.66 7.72 -37.14
N GLN A 429 -34.56 6.74 -37.16
CA GLN A 429 -34.45 5.63 -38.11
C GLN A 429 -35.82 5.33 -38.74
N HIS A 430 -35.94 5.84 -39.97
CA HIS A 430 -36.74 5.34 -41.10
C HIS A 430 -38.21 4.96 -40.85
N HIS A 431 -39.09 5.77 -41.43
CA HIS A 431 -40.37 5.34 -41.95
C HIS A 431 -40.20 4.09 -42.83
N SER A 432 -40.54 2.92 -42.31
CA SER A 432 -40.99 1.80 -43.12
C SER A 432 -42.45 1.54 -42.79
N HIS A 433 -43.31 1.82 -43.77
CA HIS A 433 -44.66 1.31 -43.82
C HIS A 433 -44.60 -0.21 -43.78
N SER A 434 -45.18 -0.85 -42.76
CA SER A 434 -45.67 -2.21 -42.93
C SER A 434 -46.90 -2.43 -42.07
N LEU A 435 -47.93 -2.86 -42.78
CA LEU A 435 -49.30 -3.03 -42.36
C LEU A 435 -49.45 -4.26 -41.46
N SER A 436 -50.43 -4.18 -40.56
CA SER A 436 -51.34 -5.25 -40.16
C SER A 436 -50.83 -6.71 -40.16
N SER A 437 -50.82 -7.33 -38.98
CA SER A 437 -51.62 -8.55 -38.82
C SER A 437 -51.87 -8.85 -37.35
N ARG A 438 -53.17 -9.02 -37.07
CA ARG A 438 -53.70 -9.72 -35.90
C ARG A 438 -53.22 -11.16 -35.93
N SER A 439 -52.72 -11.68 -34.82
CA SER A 439 -53.04 -13.04 -34.41
C SER A 439 -53.09 -13.14 -32.88
N LYS A 440 -54.28 -13.46 -32.41
CA LYS A 440 -54.54 -14.12 -31.13
C LYS A 440 -54.23 -15.62 -31.30
N GLU A 441 -54.16 -16.33 -30.19
CA GLU A 441 -53.87 -17.79 -30.02
C GLU A 441 -52.38 -18.10 -29.93
N SER A 442 -51.87 -18.95 -29.04
CA SER A 442 -52.47 -20.06 -28.30
C SER A 442 -51.69 -20.31 -27.01
N MET A 443 -52.39 -20.77 -25.97
CA MET A 443 -51.81 -21.40 -24.78
C MET A 443 -51.42 -22.87 -25.07
N LEU A 444 -50.61 -23.43 -24.15
CA LEU A 444 -50.25 -24.86 -23.96
C LEU A 444 -49.26 -25.38 -25.03
N SER A 445 -48.15 -26.06 -24.75
CA SER A 445 -47.68 -26.89 -23.62
C SER A 445 -46.24 -27.35 -23.93
N ASP A 446 -45.33 -27.44 -22.94
CA ASP A 446 -44.40 -28.59 -22.78
C ASP A 446 -43.52 -28.49 -21.50
N PRO A 447 -43.55 -29.46 -20.57
CA PRO A 447 -42.61 -29.56 -19.46
C PRO A 447 -41.62 -30.71 -19.66
N GLY A 448 -40.40 -30.44 -20.11
CA GLY A 448 -39.40 -31.51 -20.20
C GLY A 448 -38.09 -31.20 -20.91
N SER A 449 -37.22 -30.36 -20.32
CA SER A 449 -35.79 -30.36 -20.68
C SER A 449 -34.93 -29.65 -19.62
N PRO A 450 -34.01 -30.34 -18.92
CA PRO A 450 -32.99 -29.70 -18.10
C PRO A 450 -31.81 -29.33 -19.01
N LYS A 451 -31.86 -28.16 -19.65
CA LYS A 451 -30.66 -27.55 -20.25
C LYS A 451 -30.02 -26.59 -19.26
N LEU A 452 -28.85 -27.00 -18.78
CA LEU A 452 -27.88 -26.19 -18.04
C LEU A 452 -27.61 -24.84 -18.73
N GLY A 453 -27.38 -23.81 -17.91
CA GLY A 453 -26.50 -22.70 -18.25
C GLY A 453 -27.12 -21.55 -19.06
N ARG A 454 -28.30 -21.03 -18.68
CA ARG A 454 -28.77 -19.74 -19.19
C ARG A 454 -28.55 -18.66 -18.14
N ILE A 455 -27.53 -17.84 -18.39
CA ILE A 455 -27.20 -16.56 -17.75
C ILE A 455 -28.50 -15.85 -17.34
N ARG A 456 -28.78 -15.80 -16.03
CA ARG A 456 -29.91 -15.06 -15.48
C ARG A 456 -29.61 -13.57 -15.60
N ARG A 457 -30.61 -12.88 -16.13
CA ARG A 457 -30.64 -11.48 -16.55
C ARG A 457 -30.21 -10.53 -15.44
N ILE A 458 -29.30 -9.63 -15.80
CA ILE A 458 -29.16 -8.31 -15.18
C ILE A 458 -30.49 -7.58 -15.39
N SER A 459 -31.19 -7.30 -14.29
CA SER A 459 -32.40 -6.45 -14.13
C SER A 459 -33.65 -6.77 -14.98
N GLN A 460 -34.75 -7.13 -14.32
CA GLN A 460 -36.10 -7.05 -14.89
C GLN A 460 -36.52 -5.56 -15.04
N PRO A 461 -37.23 -5.18 -16.11
CA PRO A 461 -37.78 -3.84 -16.26
C PRO A 461 -39.04 -3.69 -15.40
N GLY A 462 -39.06 -2.74 -14.47
CA GLY A 462 -40.28 -2.35 -13.73
C GLY A 462 -40.12 -2.07 -12.23
N GLN A 463 -38.96 -2.33 -11.63
CA GLN A 463 -38.70 -1.97 -10.23
C GLN A 463 -37.73 -0.77 -10.15
N ALA A 464 -37.87 0.00 -9.06
CA ALA A 464 -37.18 1.25 -8.78
C ALA A 464 -35.71 1.30 -9.25
N SER A 465 -35.26 2.49 -9.67
CA SER A 465 -33.90 2.79 -10.17
C SER A 465 -32.81 2.30 -9.21
N THR A 466 -32.45 1.01 -9.29
CA THR A 466 -31.37 0.44 -8.52
C THR A 466 -30.06 0.98 -9.10
N PRO A 467 -29.14 1.48 -8.26
CA PRO A 467 -27.86 1.94 -8.74
C PRO A 467 -27.15 0.82 -9.50
N GLN A 468 -26.58 1.17 -10.64
CA GLN A 468 -25.90 0.24 -11.54
C GLN A 468 -24.41 0.24 -11.26
N LEU A 469 -23.80 -0.94 -11.29
CA LEU A 469 -22.37 -1.10 -11.12
C LEU A 469 -21.64 -0.72 -12.42
N SER A 470 -20.62 0.11 -12.28
CA SER A 470 -19.82 0.69 -13.36
C SER A 470 -18.33 0.65 -13.00
N LEU A 471 -17.47 0.83 -13.99
CA LEU A 471 -16.03 1.03 -13.81
C LEU A 471 -15.67 2.50 -14.04
N PHE A 472 -15.07 3.14 -13.05
CA PHE A 472 -14.39 4.43 -13.20
C PHE A 472 -12.95 4.17 -13.63
N LEU A 473 -12.58 4.63 -14.82
CA LEU A 473 -11.23 4.48 -15.39
C LEU A 473 -10.54 5.84 -15.45
N THR A 474 -9.30 5.89 -15.00
CA THR A 474 -8.45 7.08 -15.15
C THR A 474 -7.41 6.85 -16.24
N PHE A 475 -7.30 7.79 -17.15
CA PHE A 475 -6.17 7.93 -18.08
C PHE A 475 -5.30 9.10 -17.63
N GLU A 476 -4.25 9.40 -18.38
CA GLU A 476 -3.38 10.54 -18.10
C GLU A 476 -4.15 11.88 -18.14
N LYS A 477 -4.94 12.10 -19.20
CA LYS A 477 -5.63 13.38 -19.47
C LYS A 477 -7.14 13.36 -19.25
N LYS A 478 -7.74 12.18 -19.13
CA LYS A 478 -9.20 12.00 -19.07
C LYS A 478 -9.58 10.95 -18.03
N ALA A 479 -10.80 11.02 -17.54
CA ALA A 479 -11.44 9.94 -16.82
C ALA A 479 -12.76 9.57 -17.53
N VAL A 480 -13.15 8.31 -17.45
CA VAL A 480 -14.39 7.79 -18.04
C VAL A 480 -15.08 6.83 -17.08
N ILE A 481 -16.39 6.74 -17.19
CA ILE A 481 -17.20 5.72 -16.53
C ILE A 481 -17.74 4.77 -17.58
N VAL A 482 -17.51 3.48 -17.39
CA VAL A 482 -18.01 2.41 -18.24
C VAL A 482 -19.06 1.63 -17.47
N ARG A 483 -20.31 1.69 -17.92
CA ARG A 483 -21.42 0.98 -17.29
C ARG A 483 -21.37 -0.50 -17.65
N LEU A 484 -21.40 -1.38 -16.64
CA LEU A 484 -21.20 -2.81 -16.89
C LEU A 484 -22.39 -3.48 -17.60
N SER A 485 -23.60 -2.96 -17.43
CA SER A 485 -24.82 -3.56 -17.98
C SER A 485 -24.92 -3.47 -19.51
N ASP A 486 -24.46 -2.38 -20.10
CA ASP A 486 -24.62 -2.08 -21.53
C ASP A 486 -23.32 -1.61 -22.22
N ALA A 487 -22.21 -1.47 -21.48
CA ALA A 487 -20.97 -0.83 -21.95
C ALA A 487 -21.12 0.61 -22.43
N ALA A 488 -22.13 1.34 -21.98
CA ALA A 488 -22.18 2.78 -22.19
C ALA A 488 -20.96 3.44 -21.53
N VAL A 489 -20.25 4.26 -22.29
CA VAL A 489 -19.10 5.03 -21.83
C VAL A 489 -19.51 6.49 -21.70
N GLY A 490 -19.28 7.08 -20.53
CA GLY A 490 -19.42 8.52 -20.31
C GLY A 490 -18.07 9.13 -19.93
N GLU A 491 -17.69 10.24 -20.56
CA GLU A 491 -16.56 11.05 -20.10
C GLU A 491 -16.91 11.72 -18.77
N VAL A 492 -15.93 11.77 -17.87
CA VAL A 492 -16.07 12.44 -16.57
C VAL A 492 -15.45 13.81 -16.68
N ASP A 493 -16.32 14.81 -16.73
CA ASP A 493 -15.93 16.20 -16.59
C ASP A 493 -16.32 16.67 -15.21
N VAL A 494 -15.31 17.14 -14.47
CA VAL A 494 -15.51 17.88 -13.24
C VAL A 494 -15.21 19.34 -13.53
N TYR A 495 -16.12 20.24 -13.14
CA TYR A 495 -16.02 21.66 -13.47
C TYR A 495 -14.69 22.22 -12.96
N PRO A 496 -13.86 22.83 -13.83
CA PRO A 496 -12.88 23.76 -13.33
C PRO A 496 -13.71 24.93 -12.79
N ASP A 497 -13.77 25.13 -11.47
CA ASP A 497 -14.23 26.43 -10.95
C ASP A 497 -13.36 27.48 -11.61
N SER A 498 -13.96 28.15 -12.59
CA SER A 498 -13.48 29.37 -13.19
C SER A 498 -13.29 30.33 -12.01
N LEU A 499 -12.05 30.49 -11.58
CA LEU A 499 -11.64 31.52 -10.63
C LEU A 499 -11.90 32.87 -11.30
N GLY A 500 -13.14 33.35 -11.17
CA GLY A 500 -13.60 34.57 -11.82
C GLY A 500 -15.11 34.53 -11.95
N GLY A 501 -15.80 35.11 -10.97
CA GLY A 501 -17.21 35.43 -11.07
C GLY A 501 -17.49 36.22 -12.34
N ALA A 502 -18.08 35.56 -13.32
CA ALA A 502 -18.91 36.17 -14.32
C ALA A 502 -20.11 35.23 -14.43
N ASP A 503 -21.29 35.76 -14.11
CA ASP A 503 -22.57 35.07 -14.19
C ASP A 503 -22.79 34.48 -15.59
N ILE A 504 -22.36 33.24 -15.82
CA ILE A 504 -22.80 32.49 -17.00
C ILE A 504 -24.06 31.75 -16.59
N SER A 505 -25.16 32.47 -16.66
CA SER A 505 -26.50 31.88 -16.63
C SER A 505 -26.58 30.74 -17.64
N PRO A 506 -27.14 29.56 -17.30
CA PRO A 506 -27.35 28.48 -18.24
C PRO A 506 -28.62 28.77 -19.05
N THR A 507 -28.59 29.80 -19.90
CA THR A 507 -29.63 29.96 -20.92
C THR A 507 -29.21 29.20 -22.16
N HIS A 508 -29.86 28.05 -22.35
CA HIS A 508 -29.87 27.30 -23.60
C HIS A 508 -30.30 28.22 -24.76
N SER A 509 -29.34 28.73 -25.52
CA SER A 509 -29.59 29.37 -26.80
C SER A 509 -28.85 28.62 -27.89
N LEU A 510 -29.53 27.63 -28.46
CA LEU A 510 -29.19 27.06 -29.75
C LEU A 510 -29.44 28.14 -30.82
N SER A 511 -28.45 28.99 -31.09
CA SER A 511 -28.47 29.81 -32.30
C SER A 511 -27.08 29.94 -32.89
N SER A 512 -26.96 29.30 -34.05
CA SER A 512 -25.92 29.42 -35.05
C SER A 512 -25.54 30.87 -35.40
N HIS A 513 -24.27 31.01 -35.79
CA HIS A 513 -23.66 32.10 -36.56
C HIS A 513 -23.09 33.31 -35.79
N GLY A 514 -21.75 33.30 -35.71
CA GLY A 514 -20.97 34.44 -36.17
C GLY A 514 -20.57 35.48 -35.13
N ALA A 515 -19.57 35.19 -34.31
CA ALA A 515 -18.68 36.22 -33.79
C ALA A 515 -17.28 35.65 -33.58
N LYS A 516 -16.38 35.99 -34.51
CA LYS A 516 -14.92 35.83 -34.36
C LYS A 516 -14.46 36.80 -33.28
N LEU A 517 -14.51 36.40 -32.01
CA LEU A 517 -13.75 37.09 -30.97
C LEU A 517 -12.35 36.47 -30.93
N HIS A 518 -11.35 37.30 -31.17
CA HIS A 518 -9.93 36.97 -31.04
C HIS A 518 -9.64 36.40 -29.64
N LYS A 519 -9.64 35.07 -29.53
CA LYS A 519 -9.17 34.36 -28.35
C LYS A 519 -7.65 34.30 -28.46
N SER A 520 -6.99 35.14 -27.65
CA SER A 520 -5.55 35.09 -27.39
C SER A 520 -5.12 33.64 -27.17
N ILE A 521 -4.39 33.11 -28.14
CA ILE A 521 -3.64 31.86 -28.08
C ILE A 521 -2.44 32.16 -27.16
N SER A 522 -2.60 31.94 -25.86
CA SER A 522 -1.44 31.87 -24.94
C SER A 522 -1.62 30.91 -23.76
N ASP A 523 -2.74 30.18 -23.65
CA ASP A 523 -2.98 29.26 -22.52
C ASP A 523 -2.83 27.76 -22.83
N THR A 524 -2.32 27.40 -24.02
CA THR A 524 -2.01 25.99 -24.36
C THR A 524 -0.87 25.39 -23.53
N ALA A 525 -0.13 26.20 -22.76
CA ALA A 525 0.89 25.73 -21.81
C ALA A 525 0.33 25.38 -20.42
N ARG A 526 -0.94 25.71 -20.11
CA ARG A 526 -1.55 25.40 -18.80
C ARG A 526 -2.41 24.13 -18.78
N ASP A 527 -2.96 23.70 -19.91
CA ASP A 527 -3.77 22.48 -19.98
C ASP A 527 -2.98 21.17 -19.84
N ALA A 528 -1.65 21.24 -19.89
CA ALA A 528 -0.76 20.07 -19.81
C ALA A 528 -0.55 19.51 -18.38
N ARG A 529 -1.21 20.04 -17.34
CA ARG A 529 -0.83 19.74 -15.94
C ARG A 529 -1.93 19.17 -15.03
N TYR A 530 -3.08 18.75 -15.56
CA TYR A 530 -4.15 18.19 -14.73
C TYR A 530 -4.22 16.68 -14.86
N THR A 531 -3.26 16.01 -14.23
CA THR A 531 -3.23 14.56 -14.09
C THR A 531 -4.40 14.09 -13.22
N TRP A 532 -5.08 13.02 -13.63
CA TRP A 532 -6.09 12.35 -12.82
C TRP A 532 -5.44 11.41 -11.81
N ALA A 533 -5.83 11.52 -10.54
CA ALA A 533 -5.45 10.54 -9.52
C ALA A 533 -6.52 9.43 -9.44
N PRO A 534 -6.17 8.24 -8.92
CA PRO A 534 -7.13 7.16 -8.70
C PRO A 534 -8.30 7.61 -7.82
N LEU A 535 -9.51 7.12 -8.13
CA LEU A 535 -10.71 7.39 -7.35
C LEU A 535 -10.63 6.72 -5.97
N VAL A 536 -11.05 7.43 -4.92
CA VAL A 536 -11.13 6.90 -3.55
C VAL A 536 -12.59 6.74 -3.14
N GLN A 537 -12.86 5.62 -2.48
CA GLN A 537 -14.15 5.29 -1.87
C GLN A 537 -14.06 5.47 -0.37
N LEU A 538 -15.07 6.10 0.22
CA LEU A 538 -15.08 6.43 1.64
C LEU A 538 -16.50 6.36 2.20
N TYR A 539 -16.70 5.73 3.35
CA TYR A 539 -17.97 5.74 4.06
C TYR A 539 -17.96 6.89 5.07
N LEU A 540 -18.87 7.85 4.92
CA LEU A 540 -19.06 8.94 5.88
C LEU A 540 -20.17 8.57 6.87
N PRO A 541 -19.96 8.77 8.18
CA PRO A 541 -21.03 8.62 9.16
C PRO A 541 -22.08 9.70 8.96
N ILE A 542 -23.36 9.31 8.93
CA ILE A 542 -24.50 10.21 8.84
C ILE A 542 -25.20 10.23 10.20
N PRO A 543 -25.40 11.42 10.81
CA PRO A 543 -26.18 11.54 12.04
C PRO A 543 -27.61 10.99 11.83
N PRO A 544 -28.15 10.22 12.77
CA PRO A 544 -29.50 9.68 12.65
C PRO A 544 -30.50 10.84 12.46
N SER A 545 -31.31 10.73 11.41
CA SER A 545 -32.37 11.71 11.15
C SER A 545 -33.55 11.43 12.08
N ALA A 546 -34.10 12.47 12.71
CA ALA A 546 -35.29 12.37 13.54
C ALA A 546 -36.49 11.73 12.81
N HIS A 547 -36.52 11.87 11.48
CA HIS A 547 -37.59 11.32 10.63
C HIS A 547 -37.36 9.88 10.19
N ASN A 548 -36.14 9.35 10.29
CA ASN A 548 -35.83 7.99 9.92
C ASN A 548 -34.68 7.44 10.79
N PRO A 549 -34.98 7.03 12.03
CA PRO A 549 -33.97 6.48 12.94
C PRO A 549 -33.37 5.15 12.46
N TYR A 550 -34.00 4.49 11.48
CA TYR A 550 -33.56 3.21 10.90
C TYR A 550 -32.76 3.38 9.59
N ALA A 551 -32.48 4.60 9.15
CA ALA A 551 -31.64 4.83 7.97
C ALA A 551 -30.20 4.38 8.23
N SER A 552 -29.48 3.97 7.18
CA SER A 552 -28.07 3.56 7.34
C SER A 552 -27.25 4.70 7.97
N HIS A 553 -26.50 4.37 9.01
CA HIS A 553 -25.64 5.31 9.72
C HIS A 553 -24.42 5.76 8.92
N GLU A 554 -24.25 5.24 7.70
CA GLU A 554 -23.15 5.57 6.82
C GLU A 554 -23.64 5.76 5.39
N ARG A 555 -22.89 6.57 4.64
CA ARG A 555 -23.07 6.74 3.20
C ARG A 555 -21.74 6.72 2.48
N LEU A 556 -21.69 5.98 1.38
CA LEU A 556 -20.53 5.93 0.51
C LEU A 556 -20.40 7.24 -0.28
N TYR A 557 -19.22 7.83 -0.24
CA TYR A 557 -18.76 8.95 -1.04
C TYR A 557 -17.62 8.53 -1.96
N TYR A 558 -17.53 9.20 -3.10
CA TYR A 558 -16.44 9.09 -4.04
C TYR A 558 -15.64 10.39 -4.04
N LEU A 559 -14.33 10.28 -3.80
CA LEU A 559 -13.41 11.38 -3.95
C LEU A 559 -12.76 11.28 -5.32
N ILE A 560 -13.06 12.27 -6.16
CA ILE A 560 -12.58 12.35 -7.54
C ILE A 560 -11.55 13.47 -7.61
N THR A 561 -10.34 13.17 -8.04
CA THR A 561 -9.23 14.14 -8.03
C THR A 561 -8.71 14.41 -9.44
N ARG A 562 -8.64 15.70 -9.79
CA ARG A 562 -8.10 16.19 -11.06
C ARG A 562 -7.18 17.38 -10.80
N GLY A 563 -5.90 17.22 -11.07
CA GLY A 563 -4.92 18.27 -10.80
C GLY A 563 -4.86 18.60 -9.31
N LYS A 564 -5.02 19.89 -8.96
CA LYS A 564 -4.99 20.37 -7.57
C LYS A 564 -6.33 20.28 -6.85
N ARG A 565 -7.37 19.66 -7.42
CA ARG A 565 -8.69 19.64 -6.78
C ARG A 565 -9.23 18.23 -6.58
N THR A 566 -9.84 18.03 -5.42
CA THR A 566 -10.57 16.81 -5.06
C THR A 566 -12.01 17.16 -4.78
N TYR A 567 -12.92 16.41 -5.40
CA TYR A 567 -14.36 16.63 -5.36
C TYR A 567 -15.02 15.44 -4.67
N ALA A 568 -15.79 15.70 -3.62
CA ALA A 568 -16.54 14.68 -2.91
C ALA A 568 -17.96 14.57 -3.47
N TYR A 569 -18.31 13.39 -3.99
CA TYR A 569 -19.63 13.09 -4.52
C TYR A 569 -20.30 11.98 -3.71
N PRO A 570 -21.58 12.11 -3.35
CA PRO A 570 -22.29 11.03 -2.71
C PRO A 570 -22.61 9.90 -3.70
N THR A 571 -22.73 8.68 -3.19
CA THR A 571 -23.24 7.53 -3.95
C THR A 571 -24.77 7.60 -4.06
N PRO A 572 -25.36 7.19 -5.20
CA PRO A 572 -24.69 6.82 -6.45
C PRO A 572 -24.26 8.02 -7.29
N LEU A 573 -23.24 7.85 -8.13
CA LEU A 573 -22.77 8.92 -9.02
C LEU A 573 -23.84 9.27 -10.08
N PRO A 574 -24.12 10.56 -10.32
CA PRO A 574 -25.11 10.97 -11.30
C PRO A 574 -24.62 10.77 -12.74
N ILE A 575 -25.57 10.81 -13.67
CA ILE A 575 -25.30 10.70 -15.11
C ILE A 575 -25.80 11.96 -15.83
N PRO A 576 -24.91 12.75 -16.44
CA PRO A 576 -23.45 12.77 -16.26
C PRO A 576 -23.03 13.35 -14.90
N VAL A 577 -21.79 13.09 -14.48
CA VAL A 577 -21.23 13.58 -13.20
C VAL A 577 -21.24 15.11 -13.14
N SER A 578 -21.02 15.76 -14.29
CA SER A 578 -21.04 17.22 -14.42
C SER A 578 -22.40 17.83 -14.11
N LEU A 579 -23.53 17.10 -14.14
CA LEU A 579 -24.82 17.70 -13.74
C LEU A 579 -24.99 17.85 -12.22
N ALA A 580 -24.14 17.21 -11.43
CA ALA A 580 -24.19 17.34 -9.98
C ALA A 580 -23.08 18.24 -9.44
N SER A 581 -23.48 19.07 -8.48
CA SER A 581 -22.52 19.78 -7.65
C SER A 581 -21.88 18.80 -6.67
N ALA A 582 -20.55 18.84 -6.55
CA ALA A 582 -19.84 18.14 -5.47
C ALA A 582 -20.33 18.66 -4.11
N SER A 583 -20.45 17.76 -3.14
CA SER A 583 -20.80 18.09 -1.75
C SER A 583 -19.70 18.92 -1.10
N TYR A 584 -18.44 18.67 -1.48
CA TYR A 584 -17.28 19.37 -1.00
C TYR A 584 -16.19 19.40 -2.08
N VAL A 585 -15.40 20.46 -2.10
CA VAL A 585 -14.26 20.64 -3.02
C VAL A 585 -13.06 21.08 -2.21
N HIS A 586 -12.03 20.25 -2.19
CA HIS A 586 -10.73 20.59 -1.61
C HIS A 586 -9.77 21.05 -2.70
N THR A 587 -8.90 22.02 -2.37
CA THR A 587 -7.81 22.49 -3.23
C THR A 587 -6.47 22.24 -2.57
N TRP A 588 -5.67 21.34 -3.15
CA TRP A 588 -4.34 20.99 -2.71
C TRP A 588 -3.32 22.10 -2.99
N THR A 589 -2.32 22.20 -2.12
CA THR A 589 -1.16 23.07 -2.34
C THR A 589 -0.38 22.63 -3.57
N THR A 590 -0.13 21.33 -3.69
CA THR A 590 0.50 20.69 -4.86
C THR A 590 -0.40 19.58 -5.41
N PRO A 591 -0.44 19.33 -6.73
CA PRO A 591 -1.34 18.31 -7.28
C PRO A 591 -0.91 16.91 -6.79
N PRO A 592 -1.75 16.19 -6.04
CA PRO A 592 -1.37 14.87 -5.55
C PRO A 592 -1.39 13.85 -6.69
N ASN A 593 -0.46 12.91 -6.63
CA ASN A 593 -0.42 11.76 -7.53
C ASN A 593 -1.43 10.69 -7.12
N GLN A 594 -1.65 10.56 -5.81
CA GLN A 594 -2.58 9.64 -5.18
C GLN A 594 -3.20 10.34 -3.97
N ILE A 595 -4.43 9.96 -3.64
CA ILE A 595 -5.12 10.43 -2.45
C ILE A 595 -5.57 9.24 -1.62
N ALA A 596 -5.69 9.45 -0.32
CA ALA A 596 -6.35 8.55 0.60
C ALA A 596 -7.26 9.36 1.52
N ALA A 597 -8.17 8.69 2.22
CA ALA A 597 -9.05 9.34 3.17
C ALA A 597 -9.44 8.37 4.29
N ARG A 598 -9.69 8.93 5.47
CA ARG A 598 -10.18 8.21 6.65
C ARG A 598 -11.05 9.12 7.53
N ILE A 599 -11.77 8.54 8.47
CA ILE A 599 -12.60 9.32 9.41
C ILE A 599 -11.97 9.23 10.79
N THR A 600 -11.73 10.38 11.39
CA THR A 600 -11.31 10.45 12.79
C THR A 600 -12.48 10.93 13.64
N GLN A 601 -12.51 10.48 14.89
CA GLN A 601 -13.46 10.97 15.87
C GLN A 601 -12.73 11.83 16.89
N GLY A 602 -13.10 13.11 16.97
CA GLY A 602 -12.56 14.04 17.95
C GLY A 602 -12.99 13.72 19.38
N ALA A 603 -12.37 14.40 20.36
CA ALA A 603 -12.72 14.26 21.78
C ALA A 603 -14.19 14.65 22.08
N ASP A 604 -14.76 15.54 21.27
CA ASP A 604 -16.16 15.95 21.28
C ASP A 604 -17.10 14.95 20.60
N ARG A 605 -16.56 13.81 20.14
CA ARG A 605 -17.24 12.79 19.33
C ARG A 605 -17.68 13.27 17.94
N ALA A 606 -17.28 14.47 17.52
CA ALA A 606 -17.50 14.92 16.16
C ALA A 606 -16.64 14.10 15.19
N ALA A 607 -17.23 13.67 14.09
CA ALA A 607 -16.51 12.98 13.04
C ALA A 607 -15.85 14.00 12.10
N SER A 608 -14.55 13.86 11.91
CA SER A 608 -13.75 14.62 10.95
C SER A 608 -13.30 13.69 9.83
N LEU A 609 -13.36 14.17 8.59
CA LEU A 609 -12.71 13.59 7.44
C LEU A 609 -11.28 14.08 7.36
N GLN A 610 -10.31 13.16 7.39
CA GLN A 610 -8.94 13.44 7.02
C GLN A 610 -8.70 13.02 5.57
N VAL A 611 -8.49 13.99 4.68
CA VAL A 611 -8.09 13.76 3.28
C VAL A 611 -6.58 13.92 3.17
N ILE A 612 -5.90 12.93 2.60
CA ILE A 612 -4.45 12.86 2.57
C ILE A 612 -3.98 12.78 1.11
N GLY A 613 -3.18 13.75 0.71
CA GLY A 613 -2.59 13.86 -0.62
C GLY A 613 -1.14 13.42 -0.59
N PHE A 614 -0.77 12.53 -1.52
CA PHE A 614 0.60 12.04 -1.69
C PHE A 614 1.20 12.59 -2.99
N GLY A 615 2.40 13.14 -2.90
CA GLY A 615 3.11 13.71 -4.05
C GLY A 615 4.53 14.10 -3.66
N ASP A 616 4.79 15.40 -3.60
CA ASP A 616 6.04 15.95 -3.07
C ASP A 616 5.91 16.21 -1.57
N GLY A 617 5.86 15.11 -0.82
CA GLY A 617 5.47 15.05 0.58
C GLY A 617 4.04 14.56 0.78
N VAL A 618 3.55 14.74 1.99
CA VAL A 618 2.22 14.33 2.44
C VAL A 618 1.48 15.56 2.96
N GLU A 619 0.40 15.94 2.28
CA GLU A 619 -0.49 17.03 2.69
C GLU A 619 -1.74 16.39 3.32
N ILE A 620 -2.14 16.87 4.49
CA ILE A 620 -3.26 16.33 5.27
C ILE A 620 -4.22 17.47 5.55
N GLU A 621 -5.45 17.35 5.09
CA GLU A 621 -6.53 18.28 5.44
C GLU A 621 -7.59 17.57 6.27
N GLU A 622 -7.98 18.19 7.38
CA GLU A 622 -9.03 17.73 8.28
C GLU A 622 -10.26 18.63 8.18
N ILE A 623 -11.42 18.02 7.90
CA ILE A 623 -12.69 18.69 7.60
C ILE A 623 -13.80 18.05 8.43
N LEU A 624 -14.73 18.83 8.98
CA LEU A 624 -15.86 18.23 9.70
C LEU A 624 -16.81 17.52 8.73
N VAL A 625 -17.20 16.27 9.06
CA VAL A 625 -18.15 15.50 8.23
C VAL A 625 -19.51 16.22 8.13
N ALA A 626 -19.89 16.94 9.18
CA ALA A 626 -21.10 17.75 9.20
C ALA A 626 -21.14 18.78 8.06
N ASP A 627 -20.00 19.42 7.75
CA ASP A 627 -19.91 20.46 6.72
C ASP A 627 -20.07 19.87 5.31
N ILE A 628 -19.50 18.68 5.08
CA ILE A 628 -19.64 17.94 3.82
C ILE A 628 -21.10 17.54 3.59
N ILE A 629 -21.81 17.13 4.64
CA ILE A 629 -23.23 16.77 4.57
C ILE A 629 -24.12 18.02 4.42
N ALA A 630 -23.81 19.11 5.15
CA ALA A 630 -24.56 20.36 5.12
C ALA A 630 -24.50 21.05 3.74
N GLY A 631 -23.33 21.01 3.08
CA GLY A 631 -23.15 21.52 1.71
C GLY A 631 -24.11 20.89 0.69
N GLN A 632 -24.69 19.72 0.99
CA GLN A 632 -25.73 19.10 0.17
C GLN A 632 -27.12 19.72 0.39
N LYS A 633 -27.44 20.17 1.62
CA LYS A 633 -28.78 20.66 1.99
C LYS A 633 -29.02 22.10 1.60
N GLU A 634 -28.04 22.98 1.77
CA GLU A 634 -28.23 24.41 1.50
C GLU A 634 -28.49 24.67 0.00
N ARG A 635 -27.81 23.94 -0.88
CA ARG A 635 -27.96 24.12 -2.33
C ARG A 635 -29.30 23.66 -2.92
N SER A 636 -30.03 22.77 -2.24
CA SER A 636 -31.37 22.39 -2.70
C SER A 636 -32.43 23.45 -2.36
N PHE A 637 -32.12 24.39 -1.46
CA PHE A 637 -33.02 25.47 -1.04
C PHE A 637 -32.65 26.86 -1.58
N GLU A 638 -31.48 27.03 -2.21
CA GLU A 638 -30.98 28.29 -2.77
C GLU A 638 -31.59 28.68 -4.15
N ARG A 639 -32.93 28.72 -4.22
CA ARG A 639 -33.63 29.72 -5.06
C ARG A 639 -34.21 30.86 -4.22
N SER A 640 -33.90 30.92 -2.93
CA SER A 640 -34.34 32.01 -2.04
C SER A 640 -33.11 32.78 -1.55
N ALA A 641 -32.97 33.99 -2.08
CA ALA A 641 -31.86 34.90 -1.84
C ALA A 641 -31.73 35.29 -0.36
N GLY A 642 -30.48 35.32 0.13
CA GLY A 642 -30.10 36.23 1.21
C GLY A 642 -30.00 35.68 2.63
N LYS A 643 -29.70 34.39 2.84
CA LYS A 643 -29.36 33.91 4.20
C LYS A 643 -27.85 33.71 4.36
N ILE A 644 -27.33 34.39 5.38
CA ILE A 644 -25.95 34.40 5.85
C ILE A 644 -25.44 32.96 5.92
N ARG A 645 -24.39 32.64 5.14
CA ARG A 645 -23.62 31.40 5.28
C ARG A 645 -23.17 31.33 6.74
N SER A 646 -23.56 30.29 7.47
CA SER A 646 -22.90 30.00 8.75
C SER A 646 -21.41 29.89 8.47
N ASP A 647 -20.58 30.58 9.26
CA ASP A 647 -19.12 30.56 9.15
C ASP A 647 -18.65 29.10 9.15
N LEU A 648 -18.33 28.57 7.97
CA LEU A 648 -17.73 27.26 7.81
C LEU A 648 -16.39 27.30 8.55
N ALA A 649 -16.18 26.36 9.46
CA ALA A 649 -14.91 26.23 10.14
C ALA A 649 -13.80 26.09 9.10
N GLU A 650 -12.74 26.87 9.22
CA GLU A 650 -11.60 26.79 8.31
C GLU A 650 -10.98 25.39 8.43
N PRO A 651 -10.77 24.67 7.30
CA PRO A 651 -10.20 23.34 7.33
C PRO A 651 -8.79 23.39 7.92
N GLN A 652 -8.45 22.39 8.74
CA GLN A 652 -7.13 22.31 9.36
C GLN A 652 -6.16 21.57 8.43
N CYS A 653 -5.04 22.18 8.09
CA CYS A 653 -4.04 21.59 7.19
C CYS A 653 -2.72 21.36 7.90
N ALA A 654 -2.12 20.18 7.69
CA ALA A 654 -0.77 19.84 8.15
C ALA A 654 0.03 19.17 7.02
N PHE A 655 1.35 19.27 7.10
CA PHE A 655 2.27 18.68 6.15
C PHE A 655 3.25 17.75 6.86
N ALA A 656 3.61 16.66 6.19
CA ALA A 656 4.65 15.75 6.60
C ALA A 656 5.58 15.42 5.43
N HIS A 657 6.86 15.21 5.74
CA HIS A 657 7.87 14.84 4.74
C HIS A 657 7.96 15.78 3.54
N GLU A 658 7.77 17.09 3.75
CA GLU A 658 7.88 18.09 2.70
C GLU A 658 9.21 17.98 1.93
N GLY A 659 9.13 18.08 0.61
CA GLY A 659 10.29 18.00 -0.30
C GLY A 659 10.80 16.59 -0.58
N PHE A 660 10.14 15.54 -0.06
CA PHE A 660 10.44 14.15 -0.38
C PHE A 660 9.29 13.49 -1.14
N PRO A 661 9.55 12.81 -2.26
CA PRO A 661 8.51 12.05 -2.94
C PRO A 661 7.87 11.02 -2.02
N ALA A 662 6.54 11.02 -1.99
CA ALA A 662 5.75 10.11 -1.17
C ALA A 662 4.60 9.48 -1.99
N GLY A 663 4.14 8.32 -1.54
CA GLY A 663 3.04 7.61 -2.19
C GLY A 663 2.20 6.79 -1.20
N TYR A 664 0.96 6.53 -1.58
CA TYR A 664 0.03 5.69 -0.82
C TYR A 664 0.32 4.21 -1.09
N LEU A 665 0.14 3.38 -0.06
CA LEU A 665 0.28 1.93 -0.16
C LEU A 665 -1.06 1.22 0.09
N CYS A 666 -1.60 1.33 1.30
CA CYS A 666 -2.88 0.75 1.68
C CYS A 666 -3.44 1.42 2.95
N SER A 667 -4.75 1.32 3.15
CA SER A 667 -5.40 1.62 4.44
C SER A 667 -5.37 0.38 5.34
N GLY A 668 -5.24 0.59 6.64
CA GLY A 668 -5.15 -0.48 7.63
C GLY A 668 -4.28 -0.10 8.82
N GLY A 669 -4.15 -1.04 9.76
CA GLY A 669 -3.38 -0.83 10.98
C GLY A 669 -4.08 0.06 12.01
N GLU A 670 -3.84 -0.25 13.28
CA GLU A 670 -4.34 0.47 14.46
C GLU A 670 -3.17 0.70 15.42
N TRP A 671 -2.03 1.21 14.90
CA TRP A 671 -0.78 1.32 15.66
C TRP A 671 -0.86 2.32 16.82
N ASP A 672 -1.72 3.33 16.67
CA ASP A 672 -2.13 4.24 17.74
C ASP A 672 -2.77 3.49 18.93
N LYS A 673 -3.67 2.54 18.64
CA LYS A 673 -4.32 1.71 19.67
C LYS A 673 -3.35 0.69 20.27
N MET A 674 -2.40 0.18 19.47
CA MET A 674 -1.38 -0.75 19.96
C MET A 674 -0.45 -0.10 21.00
N ALA A 675 -0.13 1.18 20.81
CA ALA A 675 0.62 2.00 21.77
C ALA A 675 -0.01 1.95 23.16
N ALA A 676 -1.31 2.27 23.21
CA ALA A 676 -2.09 2.36 24.43
C ALA A 676 -2.26 1.01 25.13
N MET A 677 -2.34 -0.09 24.37
CA MET A 677 -2.54 -1.43 24.92
C MET A 677 -1.26 -2.04 25.53
N GLY A 678 -0.07 -1.57 25.18
CA GLY A 678 1.20 -2.10 25.69
C GLY A 678 1.29 -3.64 25.60
N ASN A 679 1.56 -4.30 26.72
CA ASN A 679 1.64 -5.78 26.77
C ASN A 679 0.29 -6.50 26.60
N ALA A 680 -0.85 -5.83 26.85
CA ALA A 680 -2.19 -6.42 26.70
C ALA A 680 -2.53 -6.73 25.23
N TRP A 681 -1.87 -6.05 24.29
CA TRP A 681 -1.96 -6.35 22.87
C TRP A 681 -1.60 -7.81 22.54
N ARG A 682 -0.65 -8.43 23.28
CA ARG A 682 -0.30 -9.85 23.06
C ARG A 682 -1.47 -10.80 23.35
N ALA A 683 -2.26 -10.49 24.38
CA ALA A 683 -3.47 -11.25 24.68
C ALA A 683 -4.57 -11.03 23.63
N SER A 684 -4.60 -9.85 23.01
CA SER A 684 -5.48 -9.54 21.87
C SER A 684 -5.08 -10.34 20.62
N LEU A 685 -3.79 -10.45 20.31
CA LEU A 685 -3.26 -11.28 19.21
C LEU A 685 -3.62 -12.78 19.35
N ALA A 686 -3.66 -13.29 20.58
CA ALA A 686 -3.98 -14.69 20.86
C ALA A 686 -5.49 -15.01 20.76
N ARG A 687 -6.37 -14.00 20.82
CA ARG A 687 -7.82 -14.22 20.68
C ARG A 687 -8.23 -14.20 19.21
N PRO A 688 -8.93 -15.22 18.69
CA PRO A 688 -9.55 -15.15 17.37
C PRO A 688 -10.54 -13.97 17.34
N ARG A 689 -10.43 -13.10 16.32
CA ARG A 689 -11.35 -11.96 16.11
C ARG A 689 -12.83 -12.41 16.10
N GLY A 690 -13.07 -13.68 15.74
CA GLY A 690 -14.40 -14.30 15.66
C GLY A 690 -15.22 -14.37 16.96
N LEU A 691 -14.61 -14.31 18.16
CA LEU A 691 -15.37 -14.51 19.40
C LEU A 691 -16.04 -13.24 19.95
N HIS A 692 -15.56 -12.05 19.55
CA HIS A 692 -16.27 -10.79 19.79
C HIS A 692 -17.24 -10.43 18.64
N ARG A 693 -17.07 -11.10 17.49
CA ARG A 693 -17.77 -10.88 16.22
C ARG A 693 -19.12 -11.61 16.15
N ALA A 694 -19.29 -12.73 16.84
CA ALA A 694 -20.48 -13.58 16.74
C ALA A 694 -21.71 -13.14 17.57
N LEU A 695 -21.65 -12.02 18.29
CA LEU A 695 -22.73 -11.59 19.20
C LEU A 695 -23.18 -10.12 19.04
N SER A 696 -22.61 -9.35 18.10
CA SER A 696 -23.06 -7.98 17.83
C SER A 696 -23.69 -7.88 16.45
N GLU A 697 -24.66 -6.98 16.28
CA GLU A 697 -25.47 -6.77 15.08
C GLU A 697 -24.57 -6.33 13.89
N GLU A 698 -24.12 -7.34 13.17
CA GLU A 698 -22.95 -7.38 12.28
C GLU A 698 -23.27 -6.74 10.90
N SER A 699 -22.94 -5.46 10.69
CA SER A 699 -22.50 -4.89 9.40
C SER A 699 -22.14 -3.41 9.47
N VAL A 700 -22.68 -2.68 10.45
CA VAL A 700 -22.44 -1.24 10.65
C VAL A 700 -21.15 -1.01 11.44
N GLU A 701 -20.90 -1.81 12.47
CA GLU A 701 -19.69 -1.72 13.30
C GLU A 701 -18.42 -2.14 12.54
N GLU A 702 -18.52 -3.06 11.57
CA GLU A 702 -17.39 -3.49 10.74
C GLU A 702 -16.92 -2.40 9.77
N ARG A 703 -17.85 -1.57 9.26
CA ARG A 703 -17.52 -0.44 8.38
C ARG A 703 -17.08 0.80 9.16
N SER A 704 -17.64 1.00 10.35
CA SER A 704 -17.21 2.03 11.30
C SER A 704 -15.83 1.74 11.92
N GLN A 705 -15.32 0.50 11.84
CA GLN A 705 -13.94 0.17 12.25
C GLN A 705 -12.90 0.46 11.16
N VAL A 706 -13.28 0.34 9.88
CA VAL A 706 -12.40 0.74 8.75
C VAL A 706 -12.14 2.25 8.76
N SER A 707 -13.07 3.02 9.34
CA SER A 707 -12.97 4.47 9.38
C SER A 707 -11.84 4.95 10.31
N ASP A 708 -11.60 4.24 11.43
CA ASP A 708 -10.51 4.50 12.39
C ASP A 708 -9.13 4.01 11.93
N ALA A 709 -9.08 3.10 10.95
CA ALA A 709 -7.82 2.52 10.50
C ALA A 709 -6.90 3.61 9.94
N GLY A 710 -5.60 3.48 10.19
CA GLY A 710 -4.65 4.41 9.61
C GLY A 710 -4.32 4.10 8.15
N ILE A 711 -3.31 4.80 7.65
CA ILE A 711 -2.90 4.74 6.25
C ILE A 711 -1.39 4.49 6.19
N TYR A 712 -1.01 3.43 5.50
CA TYR A 712 0.39 3.17 5.16
C TYR A 712 0.78 3.96 3.91
N GLY A 713 1.95 4.59 3.99
CA GLY A 713 2.57 5.27 2.87
C GLY A 713 4.06 4.92 2.77
N TRP A 714 4.66 5.31 1.66
CA TRP A 714 6.11 5.29 1.49
C TRP A 714 6.65 6.70 1.26
N ILE A 715 7.90 6.91 1.67
CA ILE A 715 8.69 8.09 1.33
C ILE A 715 10.02 7.67 0.70
N LYS A 716 10.52 8.52 -0.20
CA LYS A 716 11.85 8.40 -0.79
C LYS A 716 12.74 9.52 -0.25
N ARG A 717 13.68 9.20 0.64
CA ARG A 717 14.61 10.18 1.23
C ARG A 717 15.85 10.43 0.38
N ASP A 718 16.27 9.41 -0.37
CA ASP A 718 17.39 9.46 -1.29
C ASP A 718 17.13 8.50 -2.47
N VAL A 719 18.04 8.39 -3.44
CA VAL A 719 17.91 7.54 -4.63
C VAL A 719 17.56 6.09 -4.29
N GLU A 720 18.17 5.58 -3.21
CA GLU A 720 18.08 4.19 -2.72
C GLU A 720 17.59 4.13 -1.24
N ASP A 721 16.91 5.17 -0.75
CA ASP A 721 16.37 5.19 0.61
C ASP A 721 14.84 5.31 0.57
N PHE A 722 14.18 4.14 0.43
CA PHE A 722 12.74 4.02 0.52
C PHE A 722 12.32 3.52 1.90
N ARG A 723 11.33 4.18 2.48
CA ARG A 723 10.82 3.87 3.82
C ARG A 723 9.32 3.81 3.84
N VAL A 724 8.80 2.97 4.72
CA VAL A 724 7.38 2.84 5.02
C VAL A 724 7.10 3.63 6.28
N PHE A 725 6.00 4.36 6.29
CA PHE A 725 5.46 5.02 7.47
C PHE A 725 3.97 4.69 7.58
N TRP A 726 3.40 4.96 8.74
CA TRP A 726 1.97 4.87 8.98
C TRP A 726 1.43 6.18 9.52
N LEU A 727 0.29 6.60 9.00
CA LEU A 727 -0.43 7.80 9.42
C LEU A 727 -1.66 7.37 10.22
N GLY A 728 -1.72 7.83 11.47
CA GLY A 728 -2.70 7.42 12.46
C GLY A 728 -3.36 8.59 13.16
N ALA A 729 -4.26 8.28 14.09
CA ALA A 729 -4.71 9.29 15.05
C ALA A 729 -3.59 9.55 16.06
N LYS A 730 -3.56 10.76 16.59
CA LYS A 730 -2.72 11.09 17.73
C LYS A 730 -3.21 10.29 18.95
N ASP A 731 -2.29 9.66 19.66
CA ASP A 731 -2.63 9.00 20.92
C ASP A 731 -3.09 10.06 21.93
N VAL A 732 -4.36 9.97 22.36
CA VAL A 732 -4.99 10.92 23.30
C VAL A 732 -4.76 10.49 24.76
N THR A 733 -4.07 9.37 24.99
CA THR A 733 -3.89 8.80 26.35
C THR A 733 -2.95 9.59 27.27
N ASP A 734 -2.43 10.74 26.84
CA ASP A 734 -1.60 11.67 27.64
C ASP A 734 -2.44 12.62 28.56
N LEU A 735 -3.66 12.25 28.94
CA LEU A 735 -4.53 13.01 29.87
C LEU A 735 -4.71 12.34 31.24
#